data_AF-A0A015M486-F1
#
_entry.id   AF-A0A015M486-F1
#
_cell.length_a   1.000
_cell.length_b   1.000
_cell.length_c   1.000
_cell.angle_alpha   90.00
_cell.angle_beta   90.00
_cell.angle_gamma   90.00
#
_symmetry.space_group_name_H-M   'P 1'
#
loop_
_entity.id
_entity.type
_entity.pdbx_description
1 polymer ?
#
loop_
_entity_poly.entity_id
_entity_poly.type
_entity_poly.pdbx_seq_one_letter_code
_entity_poly.pdbx_strand_id
1 'polypeptide(L)'
;MASIERTAYPRFKRNPTKKELHQIYTPTIEETQFVHSFARGSEFLLKAMVLLKTFQKLGYFPKSDTIPTGIIEHIRDCLSLSQETSLDIRPSRVTRKYQQKIREYFQVIPNGKETRPIMINILTEAAKVKDHPPDLINIAIEELVKSRCELPSFRVLDELTGQIRRAVNKELFQLVFSRLSSEQIHSFNELLIKSTNQHYSDYNRFKTLPKKPTLKNLRDHIDYFIWLQSYGDMTPFLEGIAPSKIKYYAAEAKSLDAAELKDYSETKRITLIICLIHQAQVKTKDHLAEMYQKRVGTIHNSSKEDHKEIKEQKQNELENLISIFNDVLLIMSSENDDAVIHEKVKETITSYGSVQTLLDKCEAVASTKGNNYYPFIQKHYKNSRSILFRLADLLQFTSTSQDQSLMYALEFVMENRNKRTDWLPDEVDLSFASDQWRRMVRVKQKDEGWLIHRRHLEACVFSCIATELKSGDICVPGSESYADYRKQLLPWEECEPLIPNYCRELGFPDNEVDFVKGLKSWMIESSKQIDRGLPDNEHVSINEAGEPILKKVKKREYKKSLKELEVLIKERIPERNLIDILCNVEHWINWTRHFGPSSGSDSKLKNPRERYILTTFAYGCNLGPVQAARHMREDVTGSVLSYTNQRHVTARKIDQALKDIIDHYHREFDLPKLWGKGESAAADGTKYDIYEENLLAEYHIRYGGYGGIAYHHVSDNYIALFSHFIPCGVWEAVYILDGLLKNESDVQPDTIHADTQGQSTPVFGLSHLLGIKLMPRIRNFKKLTFFRPSSDMKYKHIDSLFSDTIDWNLIELHWKDLLRVVLSIKHGKISSAMLLRKLGNYSQKNKLYQAFRELGRVVRTVFLLQYISDIDLRRTITATTNKVEAYNGFSKWLFFGGDGIISDNDPEQQEKSIKYGDLVANAIIFQNVVDLTAVIRQLKREGYYVDPEDLSVLSPYLTEHIKRFGDYIIDLEEPPQPLDGKLEVEFKTA
;
A
#
# COMPACT_ATOMS: atom_id res chain seq x y z
N MET A 1 -2.99 -30.55 -4.38
CA MET A 1 -4.34 -30.56 -3.78
C MET A 1 -4.40 -29.33 -2.89
N ALA A 2 -5.51 -28.62 -2.87
CA ALA A 2 -5.74 -27.52 -1.96
C ALA A 2 -6.28 -28.08 -0.64
N SER A 3 -5.81 -27.56 0.49
CA SER A 3 -6.49 -27.79 1.76
C SER A 3 -7.83 -27.05 1.76
N ILE A 4 -8.88 -27.72 2.22
CA ILE A 4 -10.23 -27.13 2.39
C ILE A 4 -10.20 -25.86 3.26
N GLU A 5 -9.24 -25.80 4.20
CA GLU A 5 -9.07 -24.69 5.12
C GLU A 5 -8.61 -23.39 4.43
N ARG A 6 -8.03 -23.49 3.23
CA ARG A 6 -7.57 -22.35 2.43
C ARG A 6 -8.65 -21.79 1.50
N THR A 7 -9.85 -22.36 1.53
CA THR A 7 -10.92 -22.05 0.57
C THR A 7 -12.16 -21.50 1.27
N ALA A 8 -12.99 -20.77 0.53
CA ALA A 8 -14.30 -20.31 0.93
C ALA A 8 -15.36 -21.43 0.93
N TYR A 9 -14.94 -22.70 0.87
CA TYR A 9 -15.85 -23.84 0.83
C TYR A 9 -16.69 -23.87 2.12
N PRO A 10 -18.04 -23.87 2.02
CA PRO A 10 -18.91 -23.79 3.19
C PRO A 10 -18.70 -24.95 4.17
N ARG A 11 -18.58 -24.63 5.46
CA ARG A 11 -18.39 -25.61 6.54
C ARG A 11 -19.20 -25.21 7.76
N PHE A 12 -19.52 -26.19 8.59
CA PHE A 12 -20.01 -25.94 9.94
C PHE A 12 -18.87 -25.41 10.82
N LYS A 13 -19.19 -24.48 11.71
CA LYS A 13 -18.30 -24.16 12.84
C LYS A 13 -18.31 -25.35 13.80
N ARG A 14 -17.14 -25.67 14.39
CA ARG A 14 -17.01 -26.76 15.36
C ARG A 14 -17.98 -26.57 16.54
N ASN A 15 -18.10 -25.34 17.04
CA ASN A 15 -19.01 -24.95 18.11
C ASN A 15 -19.83 -23.71 17.66
N PRO A 16 -21.04 -23.88 17.09
CA PRO A 16 -21.88 -22.75 16.71
C PRO A 16 -22.36 -21.98 17.95
N THR A 17 -22.30 -20.66 17.90
CA THR A 17 -22.76 -19.81 19.02
C THR A 17 -24.29 -19.77 19.10
N LYS A 18 -24.85 -19.46 20.28
CA LYS A 18 -26.31 -19.30 20.46
C LYS A 18 -26.94 -18.30 19.47
N LYS A 19 -26.22 -17.22 19.17
CA LYS A 19 -26.66 -16.20 18.20
C LYS A 19 -26.74 -16.76 16.78
N GLU A 20 -25.75 -17.54 16.36
CA GLU A 20 -25.75 -18.17 15.03
C GLU A 20 -26.83 -19.24 14.91
N LEU A 21 -27.03 -20.05 15.96
CA LEU A 21 -28.14 -20.99 16.03
C LEU A 21 -29.47 -20.26 15.77
N HIS A 22 -29.69 -19.12 16.45
CA HIS A 22 -30.89 -18.32 16.25
C HIS A 22 -30.99 -17.68 14.86
N GLN A 23 -29.93 -17.08 14.33
CA GLN A 23 -29.98 -16.34 13.07
C GLN A 23 -30.06 -17.23 11.84
N ILE A 24 -29.37 -18.38 11.85
CA ILE A 24 -29.18 -19.21 10.66
C ILE A 24 -30.12 -20.43 10.70
N TYR A 25 -30.28 -21.05 11.87
CA TYR A 25 -30.88 -22.37 11.98
C TYR A 25 -32.31 -22.36 12.53
N THR A 26 -32.83 -21.21 12.97
CA THR A 26 -34.26 -21.07 13.29
C THR A 26 -35.10 -21.14 12.01
N PRO A 27 -36.06 -22.07 11.90
CA PRO A 27 -36.95 -22.15 10.76
C PRO A 27 -37.89 -20.94 10.70
N THR A 28 -38.13 -20.42 9.50
CA THR A 28 -39.19 -19.42 9.29
C THR A 28 -40.57 -20.09 9.21
N ILE A 29 -41.63 -19.30 9.30
CA ILE A 29 -43.02 -19.79 9.14
C ILE A 29 -43.19 -20.42 7.76
N GLU A 30 -42.65 -19.80 6.71
CA GLU A 30 -42.70 -20.30 5.33
C GLU A 30 -41.95 -21.63 5.16
N GLU A 31 -40.74 -21.74 5.74
CA GLU A 31 -39.95 -22.98 5.72
C GLU A 31 -40.67 -24.12 6.44
N THR A 32 -41.33 -23.80 7.56
CA THR A 32 -42.10 -24.77 8.35
C THR A 32 -43.31 -25.28 7.56
N GLN A 33 -44.09 -24.37 6.96
CA GLN A 33 -45.22 -24.73 6.09
C GLN A 33 -44.77 -25.57 4.90
N PHE A 34 -43.64 -25.20 4.27
CA PHE A 34 -43.06 -25.95 3.17
C PHE A 34 -42.71 -27.38 3.58
N VAL A 35 -42.01 -27.58 4.70
CA VAL A 35 -41.64 -28.91 5.21
C VAL A 35 -42.87 -29.76 5.54
N HIS A 36 -43.90 -29.17 6.18
CA HIS A 36 -45.15 -29.86 6.48
C HIS A 36 -45.94 -30.32 5.24
N SER A 37 -45.70 -29.72 4.07
CA SER A 37 -46.35 -30.12 2.82
C SER A 37 -45.93 -31.51 2.32
N PHE A 38 -44.80 -32.07 2.80
CA PHE A 38 -44.27 -33.34 2.30
C PHE A 38 -43.65 -34.28 3.34
N ALA A 39 -43.45 -33.83 4.58
CA ALA A 39 -43.01 -34.66 5.70
C ALA A 39 -44.10 -34.72 6.78
N ARG A 40 -44.36 -35.93 7.32
CA ARG A 40 -45.34 -36.16 8.40
C ARG A 40 -44.72 -37.10 9.43
N GLY A 41 -44.94 -36.81 10.72
CA GLY A 41 -44.33 -37.53 11.85
C GLY A 41 -43.02 -36.87 12.32
N SER A 42 -42.77 -36.92 13.63
CA SER A 42 -41.70 -36.18 14.32
C SER A 42 -40.32 -36.42 13.72
N GLU A 43 -39.94 -37.68 13.46
CA GLU A 43 -38.63 -38.03 12.88
C GLU A 43 -38.46 -37.50 11.45
N PHE A 44 -39.52 -37.54 10.65
CA PHE A 44 -39.49 -37.07 9.26
C PHE A 44 -39.48 -35.54 9.16
N LEU A 45 -40.17 -34.85 10.07
CA LEU A 45 -40.14 -33.39 10.18
C LEU A 45 -38.75 -32.90 10.58
N LEU A 46 -38.16 -33.50 11.62
CA LEU A 46 -36.79 -33.18 12.04
C LEU A 46 -35.81 -33.41 10.88
N LYS A 47 -35.91 -34.55 10.19
CA LYS A 47 -35.08 -34.89 9.03
C LYS A 47 -35.18 -33.86 7.91
N ALA A 48 -36.40 -33.51 7.49
CA ALA A 48 -36.63 -32.57 6.41
C ALA A 48 -36.18 -31.15 6.77
N MET A 49 -36.41 -30.70 8.01
CA MET A 49 -36.01 -29.37 8.46
C MET A 49 -34.50 -29.25 8.61
N VAL A 50 -33.83 -30.25 9.20
CA VAL A 50 -32.36 -30.28 9.28
C VAL A 50 -31.76 -30.26 7.87
N LEU A 51 -32.27 -31.05 6.93
CA LEU A 51 -31.81 -31.03 5.54
C LEU A 51 -32.01 -29.64 4.89
N LEU A 52 -33.14 -28.98 5.12
CA LEU A 52 -33.42 -27.66 4.57
C LEU A 52 -32.47 -26.60 5.12
N LYS A 53 -32.34 -26.47 6.44
CA LYS A 53 -31.50 -25.43 7.08
C LYS A 53 -30.02 -25.66 6.83
N THR A 54 -29.57 -26.92 6.80
CA THR A 54 -28.18 -27.24 6.47
C THR A 54 -27.87 -26.98 5.00
N PHE A 55 -28.78 -27.29 4.08
CA PHE A 55 -28.63 -26.96 2.66
C PHE A 55 -28.61 -25.45 2.42
N GLN A 56 -29.51 -24.69 3.06
CA GLN A 56 -29.55 -23.23 2.97
C GLN A 56 -28.23 -22.59 3.40
N LYS A 57 -27.56 -23.15 4.42
CA LYS A 57 -26.26 -22.64 4.88
C LYS A 57 -25.08 -23.10 4.02
N LEU A 58 -25.10 -24.34 3.54
CA LEU A 58 -23.93 -24.97 2.91
C LEU A 58 -23.95 -25.00 1.38
N GLY A 59 -25.14 -24.91 0.77
CA GLY A 59 -25.33 -25.12 -0.68
C GLY A 59 -25.16 -26.57 -1.15
N TYR A 60 -25.03 -27.53 -0.22
CA TYR A 60 -24.97 -28.97 -0.48
C TYR A 60 -25.58 -29.75 0.70
N PHE A 61 -25.91 -31.03 0.49
CA PHE A 61 -26.43 -31.89 1.57
C PHE A 61 -25.29 -32.57 2.35
N PRO A 62 -25.07 -32.24 3.65
CA PRO A 62 -24.02 -32.85 4.46
C PRO A 62 -24.39 -34.28 4.88
N LYS A 63 -23.39 -35.03 5.36
CA LYS A 63 -23.62 -36.32 6.02
C LYS A 63 -24.07 -36.08 7.46
N SER A 64 -24.77 -37.05 8.06
CA SER A 64 -25.32 -36.91 9.42
C SER A 64 -24.25 -36.70 10.49
N ASP A 65 -23.10 -37.35 10.34
CA ASP A 65 -21.95 -37.29 11.24
C ASP A 65 -21.21 -35.95 11.20
N THR A 66 -21.42 -35.13 10.17
CA THR A 66 -20.76 -33.83 10.06
C THR A 66 -21.59 -32.67 10.59
N ILE A 67 -22.84 -32.90 11.02
CA ILE A 67 -23.72 -31.84 11.55
C ILE A 67 -23.51 -31.73 13.08
N PRO A 68 -23.07 -30.56 13.59
CA PRO A 68 -22.98 -30.32 15.02
C PRO A 68 -24.27 -30.65 15.78
N THR A 69 -24.15 -31.34 16.91
CA THR A 69 -25.28 -31.72 17.77
C THR A 69 -26.11 -30.51 18.20
N GLY A 70 -25.47 -29.39 18.53
CA GLY A 70 -26.16 -28.14 18.89
C GLY A 70 -27.08 -27.58 17.81
N ILE A 71 -26.82 -27.83 16.51
CA ILE A 71 -27.73 -27.43 15.43
C ILE A 71 -28.97 -28.33 15.42
N ILE A 72 -28.77 -29.63 15.61
CA ILE A 72 -29.86 -30.63 15.64
C ILE A 72 -30.77 -30.35 16.83
N GLU A 73 -30.19 -30.07 18.00
CA GLU A 73 -30.91 -29.73 19.22
C GLU A 73 -31.71 -28.43 19.06
N HIS A 74 -31.09 -27.35 18.55
CA HIS A 74 -31.80 -26.09 18.32
C HIS A 74 -33.00 -26.24 17.38
N ILE A 75 -32.84 -26.98 16.27
CA ILE A 75 -33.94 -27.22 15.33
C ILE A 75 -35.04 -28.08 15.96
N ARG A 76 -34.66 -29.08 16.78
CA ARG A 76 -35.62 -29.93 17.52
C ARG A 76 -36.46 -29.10 18.48
N ASP A 77 -35.84 -28.19 19.20
CA ASP A 77 -36.51 -27.28 20.14
C ASP A 77 -37.44 -26.33 19.40
N CYS A 78 -37.00 -25.75 18.27
CA CYS A 78 -37.84 -24.87 17.43
C CYS A 78 -39.10 -25.59 16.91
N LEU A 79 -39.03 -26.88 16.65
CA LEU A 79 -40.15 -27.71 16.17
C LEU A 79 -40.99 -28.31 17.32
N SER A 80 -40.64 -28.04 18.59
CA SER A 80 -41.30 -28.61 19.77
C SER A 80 -41.35 -30.15 19.76
N LEU A 81 -40.27 -30.81 19.33
CA LEU A 81 -40.17 -32.26 19.24
C LEU A 81 -39.50 -32.87 20.49
N SER A 82 -39.86 -34.12 20.84
CA SER A 82 -39.24 -34.85 21.96
C SER A 82 -37.74 -35.05 21.76
N GLN A 83 -36.96 -34.94 22.85
CA GLN A 83 -35.52 -35.26 22.91
C GLN A 83 -35.19 -36.68 22.42
N GLU A 84 -36.13 -37.62 22.55
CA GLU A 84 -36.00 -39.00 22.06
C GLU A 84 -36.12 -39.13 20.52
N THR A 85 -36.53 -38.06 19.83
CA THR A 85 -36.69 -38.08 18.38
C THR A 85 -35.33 -38.20 17.69
N SER A 86 -35.10 -39.35 17.06
CA SER A 86 -33.85 -39.67 16.39
C SER A 86 -33.74 -38.99 15.01
N LEU A 87 -32.53 -38.59 14.63
CA LEU A 87 -32.22 -38.04 13.31
C LEU A 87 -31.51 -39.09 12.45
N ASP A 88 -32.17 -39.55 11.38
CA ASP A 88 -31.56 -40.47 10.41
C ASP A 88 -31.52 -39.86 9.00
N ILE A 89 -30.35 -39.38 8.57
CA ILE A 89 -30.15 -38.77 7.23
C ILE A 89 -29.53 -39.77 6.24
N ARG A 90 -29.44 -41.06 6.56
CA ARG A 90 -28.84 -42.06 5.66
C ARG A 90 -29.53 -42.08 4.28
N PRO A 91 -28.80 -42.43 3.20
CA PRO A 91 -29.36 -42.48 1.87
C PRO A 91 -30.57 -43.44 1.80
N SER A 92 -31.75 -42.90 1.53
CA SER A 92 -32.99 -43.66 1.40
C SER A 92 -33.88 -43.04 0.30
N ARG A 93 -34.93 -43.76 -0.13
CA ARG A 93 -35.91 -43.22 -1.09
C ARG A 93 -36.59 -41.96 -0.56
N VAL A 94 -36.83 -41.89 0.76
CA VAL A 94 -37.41 -40.72 1.43
C VAL A 94 -36.43 -39.55 1.44
N THR A 95 -35.17 -39.78 1.83
CA THR A 95 -34.12 -38.75 1.86
C THR A 95 -33.93 -38.12 0.47
N ARG A 96 -33.88 -38.93 -0.60
CA ARG A 96 -33.79 -38.42 -1.98
C ARG A 96 -34.99 -37.57 -2.41
N LYS A 97 -36.20 -37.97 -2.02
CA LYS A 97 -37.43 -37.19 -2.27
C LYS A 97 -37.39 -35.84 -1.56
N TYR A 98 -36.90 -35.79 -0.31
CA TYR A 98 -36.77 -34.54 0.45
C TYR A 98 -35.72 -33.62 -0.17
N GLN A 99 -34.56 -34.16 -0.54
CA GLN A 99 -33.52 -33.41 -1.26
C GLN A 99 -34.04 -32.82 -2.57
N GLN A 100 -34.82 -33.58 -3.35
CA GLN A 100 -35.45 -33.07 -4.58
C GLN A 100 -36.39 -31.89 -4.29
N LYS A 101 -37.30 -32.04 -3.32
CA LYS A 101 -38.21 -30.96 -2.92
C LYS A 101 -37.46 -29.70 -2.47
N ILE A 102 -36.39 -29.86 -1.68
CA ILE A 102 -35.57 -28.75 -1.21
C ILE A 102 -34.86 -28.04 -2.39
N ARG A 103 -34.36 -28.79 -3.38
CA ARG A 103 -33.79 -28.19 -4.60
C ARG A 103 -34.83 -27.38 -5.39
N GLU A 104 -36.04 -27.91 -5.53
CA GLU A 104 -37.16 -27.22 -6.19
C GLU A 104 -37.52 -25.92 -5.45
N TYR A 105 -37.53 -25.94 -4.11
CA TYR A 105 -37.80 -24.76 -3.27
C TYR A 105 -36.76 -23.65 -3.47
N PHE A 106 -35.46 -23.99 -3.48
CA PHE A 106 -34.38 -23.02 -3.70
C PHE A 106 -34.11 -22.73 -5.19
N GLN A 107 -34.79 -23.41 -6.11
CA GLN A 107 -34.55 -23.33 -7.56
C GLN A 107 -33.10 -23.64 -7.93
N VAL A 108 -32.54 -24.71 -7.34
CA VAL A 108 -31.13 -25.09 -7.46
C VAL A 108 -30.95 -26.27 -8.42
N ILE A 109 -29.99 -26.14 -9.35
CA ILE A 109 -29.58 -27.19 -10.29
C ILE A 109 -28.83 -28.28 -9.52
N PRO A 110 -29.26 -29.55 -9.60
CA PRO A 110 -28.64 -30.65 -8.85
C PRO A 110 -27.21 -30.90 -9.31
N ASN A 111 -26.31 -31.19 -8.36
CA ASN A 111 -24.95 -31.54 -8.68
C ASN A 111 -24.90 -32.84 -9.50
N GLY A 112 -24.32 -32.80 -10.70
CA GLY A 112 -24.29 -33.96 -11.59
C GLY A 112 -23.95 -33.60 -13.04
N LYS A 113 -24.73 -34.13 -13.99
CA LYS A 113 -24.47 -34.00 -15.43
C LYS A 113 -24.62 -32.57 -15.94
N GLU A 114 -25.51 -31.78 -15.35
CA GLU A 114 -25.80 -30.40 -15.79
C GLU A 114 -24.81 -29.39 -15.22
N THR A 115 -24.38 -29.56 -13.95
CA THR A 115 -23.43 -28.65 -13.30
C THR A 115 -21.99 -28.89 -13.74
N ARG A 116 -21.63 -30.12 -14.16
CA ARG A 116 -20.25 -30.47 -14.50
C ARG A 116 -19.69 -29.67 -15.70
N PRO A 117 -20.40 -29.49 -16.83
CA PRO A 117 -19.94 -28.61 -17.91
C PRO A 117 -19.76 -27.16 -17.47
N ILE A 118 -20.68 -26.63 -16.64
CA ILE A 118 -20.61 -25.28 -16.08
C ILE A 118 -19.35 -25.11 -15.24
N MET A 119 -19.08 -26.05 -14.31
CA MET A 119 -17.86 -26.06 -13.50
C MET A 119 -16.60 -26.12 -14.35
N ILE A 120 -16.56 -26.98 -15.37
CA ILE A 120 -15.41 -27.12 -16.25
C ILE A 120 -15.13 -25.80 -16.96
N ASN A 121 -16.17 -25.14 -17.50
CA ASN A 121 -16.02 -23.86 -18.18
C ASN A 121 -15.51 -22.76 -17.23
N ILE A 122 -16.14 -22.61 -16.07
CA ILE A 122 -15.72 -21.62 -15.04
C ILE A 122 -14.26 -21.83 -14.64
N LEU A 123 -13.88 -23.06 -14.30
CA LEU A 123 -12.52 -23.39 -13.88
C LEU A 123 -11.50 -23.23 -15.01
N THR A 124 -11.89 -23.50 -16.26
CA THR A 124 -11.00 -23.35 -17.42
C THR A 124 -10.70 -21.87 -17.66
N GLU A 125 -11.71 -21.01 -17.70
CA GLU A 125 -11.51 -19.56 -17.86
C GLU A 125 -10.75 -18.96 -16.67
N ALA A 126 -11.08 -19.37 -15.44
CA ALA A 126 -10.34 -18.93 -14.27
C ALA A 126 -8.86 -19.35 -14.30
N ALA A 127 -8.56 -20.60 -14.72
CA ALA A 127 -7.21 -21.14 -14.77
C ALA A 127 -6.33 -20.53 -15.87
N LYS A 128 -6.92 -19.92 -16.91
CA LYS A 128 -6.18 -19.14 -17.91
C LYS A 128 -5.58 -17.87 -17.32
N VAL A 129 -6.20 -17.31 -16.28
CA VAL A 129 -5.80 -16.03 -15.66
C VAL A 129 -5.06 -16.23 -14.33
N LYS A 130 -5.52 -17.17 -13.50
CA LYS A 130 -4.96 -17.47 -12.16
C LYS A 130 -4.34 -18.87 -12.11
N ASP A 131 -3.40 -19.09 -11.19
CA ASP A 131 -2.78 -20.41 -11.00
C ASP A 131 -2.92 -21.00 -9.60
N HIS A 132 -3.29 -20.20 -8.60
CA HIS A 132 -3.38 -20.66 -7.22
C HIS A 132 -4.67 -21.49 -7.01
N PRO A 133 -4.60 -22.78 -6.64
CA PRO A 133 -5.78 -23.66 -6.61
C PRO A 133 -6.90 -23.20 -5.65
N PRO A 134 -6.62 -22.72 -4.42
CA PRO A 134 -7.65 -22.10 -3.58
C PRO A 134 -8.40 -20.96 -4.25
N ASP A 135 -7.72 -20.11 -5.02
CA ASP A 135 -8.34 -18.97 -5.70
C ASP A 135 -9.28 -19.45 -6.81
N LEU A 136 -8.91 -20.52 -7.52
CA LEU A 136 -9.74 -21.17 -8.53
C LEU A 136 -10.99 -21.82 -7.90
N ILE A 137 -10.82 -22.50 -6.76
CA ILE A 137 -11.92 -23.10 -6.00
C ILE A 137 -12.90 -22.02 -5.53
N ASN A 138 -12.39 -20.89 -5.01
CA ASN A 138 -13.22 -19.79 -4.53
C ASN A 138 -14.05 -19.16 -5.67
N ILE A 139 -13.42 -18.93 -6.83
CA ILE A 139 -14.14 -18.46 -8.04
C ILE A 139 -15.21 -19.47 -8.44
N ALA A 140 -14.89 -20.76 -8.45
CA ALA A 140 -15.85 -21.79 -8.80
C ALA A 140 -17.04 -21.83 -7.83
N ILE A 141 -16.81 -21.68 -6.52
CA ILE A 141 -17.88 -21.63 -5.51
C ILE A 141 -18.78 -20.40 -5.77
N GLU A 142 -18.18 -19.22 -5.95
CA GLU A 142 -18.93 -17.98 -6.15
C GLU A 142 -19.82 -18.06 -7.41
N GLU A 143 -19.25 -18.51 -8.53
CA GLU A 143 -19.98 -18.62 -9.80
C GLU A 143 -21.02 -19.75 -9.80
N LEU A 144 -20.77 -20.85 -9.09
CA LEU A 144 -21.78 -21.90 -8.90
C LEU A 144 -22.96 -21.40 -8.07
N VAL A 145 -22.70 -20.64 -7.00
CA VAL A 145 -23.76 -20.04 -6.17
C VAL A 145 -24.56 -19.02 -6.98
N LYS A 146 -23.90 -18.14 -7.76
CA LYS A 146 -24.58 -17.19 -8.67
C LYS A 146 -25.45 -17.91 -9.71
N SER A 147 -24.95 -19.02 -10.25
CA SER A 147 -25.66 -19.86 -11.22
C SER A 147 -26.71 -20.79 -10.58
N ARG A 148 -26.95 -20.67 -9.27
CA ARG A 148 -27.87 -21.52 -8.49
C ARG A 148 -27.59 -23.02 -8.67
N CYS A 149 -26.33 -23.42 -8.61
CA CYS A 149 -25.91 -24.83 -8.65
C CYS A 149 -25.70 -25.37 -7.23
N GLU A 150 -26.06 -26.64 -7.00
CA GLU A 150 -25.68 -27.36 -5.78
C GLU A 150 -24.16 -27.58 -5.80
N LEU A 151 -23.49 -27.26 -4.70
CA LEU A 151 -22.04 -27.41 -4.59
C LEU A 151 -21.65 -28.90 -4.58
N PRO A 152 -20.65 -29.32 -5.38
CA PRO A 152 -20.08 -30.65 -5.26
C PRO A 152 -19.29 -30.78 -3.96
N SER A 153 -18.97 -32.01 -3.54
CA SER A 153 -18.07 -32.21 -2.40
C SER A 153 -16.72 -31.53 -2.67
N PHE A 154 -16.09 -31.00 -1.61
CA PHE A 154 -14.79 -30.34 -1.72
C PHE A 154 -13.76 -31.18 -2.47
N ARG A 155 -13.72 -32.49 -2.20
CA ARG A 155 -12.84 -33.43 -2.89
C ARG A 155 -13.04 -33.43 -4.40
N VAL A 156 -14.29 -33.46 -4.87
CA VAL A 156 -14.60 -33.40 -6.32
C VAL A 156 -14.15 -32.07 -6.91
N LEU A 157 -14.38 -30.97 -6.20
CA LEU A 157 -13.98 -29.64 -6.66
C LEU A 157 -12.45 -29.49 -6.71
N ASP A 158 -11.72 -29.96 -5.70
CA ASP A 158 -10.25 -29.92 -5.65
C ASP A 158 -9.62 -30.84 -6.70
N GLU A 159 -10.11 -32.07 -6.84
CA GLU A 159 -9.63 -33.01 -7.87
C GLU A 159 -9.86 -32.43 -9.27
N LEU A 160 -11.05 -31.87 -9.54
CA LEU A 160 -11.38 -31.27 -10.84
C LEU A 160 -10.55 -30.01 -11.09
N THR A 161 -10.39 -29.13 -10.10
CA THR A 161 -9.53 -27.94 -10.18
C THR A 161 -8.09 -28.34 -10.49
N GLY A 162 -7.56 -29.34 -9.80
CA GLY A 162 -6.22 -29.86 -10.04
C GLY A 162 -6.05 -30.51 -11.42
N GLN A 163 -7.09 -31.15 -11.97
CA GLN A 163 -7.09 -31.68 -13.33
C GLN A 163 -7.11 -30.55 -14.38
N ILE A 164 -8.06 -29.63 -14.29
CA ILE A 164 -8.23 -28.52 -15.24
C ILE A 164 -7.00 -27.61 -15.23
N ARG A 165 -6.51 -27.22 -14.04
CA ARG A 165 -5.30 -26.41 -13.93
C ARG A 165 -4.10 -27.08 -14.61
N ARG A 166 -3.90 -28.39 -14.39
CA ARG A 166 -2.81 -29.12 -15.06
C ARG A 166 -2.99 -29.16 -16.56
N ALA A 167 -4.22 -29.34 -17.05
CA ALA A 167 -4.52 -29.35 -18.48
C ALA A 167 -4.23 -27.97 -19.11
N VAL A 168 -4.77 -26.89 -18.54
CA VAL A 168 -4.55 -25.52 -18.99
C VAL A 168 -3.06 -25.17 -18.94
N ASN A 169 -2.35 -25.45 -17.84
CA ASN A 169 -0.93 -25.16 -17.77
C ASN A 169 -0.12 -25.96 -18.79
N LYS A 170 -0.46 -27.23 -19.02
CA LYS A 170 0.20 -28.05 -20.05
C LYS A 170 -0.02 -27.46 -21.44
N GLU A 171 -1.23 -27.02 -21.76
CA GLU A 171 -1.56 -26.36 -23.02
C GLU A 171 -0.77 -25.06 -23.18
N LEU A 172 -0.72 -24.21 -22.15
CA LEU A 172 0.08 -22.97 -22.18
C LEU A 172 1.58 -23.25 -22.34
N PHE A 173 2.13 -24.25 -21.65
CA PHE A 173 3.54 -24.63 -21.81
C PHE A 173 3.84 -25.18 -23.20
N GLN A 174 2.91 -25.94 -23.78
CA GLN A 174 3.04 -26.44 -25.15
C GLN A 174 2.92 -25.30 -26.18
N LEU A 175 2.04 -24.33 -25.95
CA LEU A 175 1.86 -23.16 -26.80
C LEU A 175 3.14 -22.32 -26.88
N VAL A 176 3.81 -22.07 -25.75
CA VAL A 176 5.09 -21.36 -25.74
C VAL A 176 6.16 -22.18 -26.43
N PHE A 177 6.25 -23.47 -26.09
CA PHE A 177 7.29 -24.36 -26.61
C PHE A 177 7.20 -24.55 -28.14
N SER A 178 5.99 -24.62 -28.71
CA SER A 178 5.79 -24.81 -30.15
C SER A 178 6.18 -23.59 -31.00
N ARG A 179 6.34 -22.42 -30.38
CA ARG A 179 6.77 -21.17 -31.05
C ARG A 179 8.28 -21.02 -31.11
N LEU A 180 9.05 -21.92 -30.48
CA LEU A 180 10.50 -21.84 -30.39
C LEU A 180 11.20 -22.73 -31.42
N SER A 181 12.36 -22.29 -31.90
CA SER A 181 13.26 -23.13 -32.68
C SER A 181 14.06 -24.10 -31.79
N SER A 182 14.56 -25.18 -32.37
CA SER A 182 15.43 -26.14 -31.66
C SER A 182 16.70 -25.48 -31.11
N GLU A 183 17.25 -24.48 -31.82
CA GLU A 183 18.41 -23.71 -31.40
C GLU A 183 18.10 -22.85 -30.16
N GLN A 184 16.94 -22.19 -30.15
CA GLN A 184 16.49 -21.41 -28.99
C GLN A 184 16.29 -22.31 -27.75
N ILE A 185 15.63 -23.46 -27.91
CA ILE A 185 15.43 -24.43 -26.83
C ILE A 185 16.78 -24.89 -26.26
N HIS A 186 17.75 -25.18 -27.12
CA HIS A 186 19.10 -25.55 -26.69
C HIS A 186 19.75 -24.42 -25.87
N SER A 187 19.74 -23.19 -26.40
CA SER A 187 20.35 -22.03 -25.73
C SER A 187 19.76 -21.76 -24.33
N PHE A 188 18.45 -21.94 -24.15
CA PHE A 188 17.81 -21.75 -22.85
C PHE A 188 18.15 -22.86 -21.85
N ASN A 189 18.33 -24.09 -22.32
CA ASN A 189 18.78 -25.19 -21.45
C ASN A 189 20.23 -25.00 -20.99
N GLU A 190 21.10 -24.43 -21.84
CA GLU A 190 22.50 -24.14 -21.48
C GLU A 190 22.62 -23.14 -20.32
N LEU A 191 21.65 -22.24 -20.13
CA LEU A 191 21.61 -21.29 -18.99
C LEU A 191 21.62 -21.97 -17.62
N LEU A 192 21.21 -23.24 -17.55
CA LEU A 192 21.17 -24.05 -16.33
C LEU A 192 22.47 -24.81 -16.07
N ILE A 193 23.44 -24.75 -16.99
CA ILE A 193 24.74 -25.40 -16.87
C ILE A 193 25.73 -24.40 -16.27
N LYS A 194 26.52 -24.85 -15.28
CA LYS A 194 27.57 -24.02 -14.70
C LYS A 194 28.79 -24.05 -15.62
N SER A 195 29.31 -22.89 -16.00
CA SER A 195 30.61 -22.80 -16.68
C SER A 195 31.74 -23.16 -15.71
N THR A 196 32.84 -23.73 -16.22
CA THR A 196 33.98 -24.22 -15.42
C THR A 196 34.63 -23.18 -14.50
N ASN A 197 34.46 -21.89 -14.79
CA ASN A 197 35.03 -20.78 -14.02
C ASN A 197 34.01 -19.97 -13.21
N GLN A 198 32.75 -20.40 -13.11
CA GLN A 198 31.69 -19.68 -12.39
C GLN A 198 31.06 -20.53 -11.29
N HIS A 199 30.83 -19.94 -10.11
CA HIS A 199 30.17 -20.60 -8.99
C HIS A 199 28.66 -20.86 -9.23
N TYR A 200 28.05 -20.07 -10.11
CA TYR A 200 26.63 -20.09 -10.45
C TYR A 200 26.46 -20.17 -11.98
N SER A 201 25.32 -20.69 -12.44
CA SER A 201 24.98 -20.66 -13.87
C SER A 201 24.41 -19.29 -14.26
N ASP A 202 24.43 -18.96 -15.55
CA ASP A 202 23.89 -17.70 -16.08
C ASP A 202 22.42 -17.48 -15.73
N TYR A 203 21.66 -18.56 -15.49
CA TYR A 203 20.31 -18.50 -14.95
C TYR A 203 20.18 -17.62 -13.69
N ASN A 204 21.14 -17.70 -12.76
CA ASN A 204 21.08 -16.89 -11.54
C ASN A 204 21.26 -15.39 -11.82
N ARG A 205 21.89 -15.03 -12.94
CA ARG A 205 22.09 -13.62 -13.33
C ARG A 205 20.78 -12.93 -13.67
N PHE A 206 19.72 -13.64 -14.09
CA PHE A 206 18.38 -13.06 -14.28
C PHE A 206 17.73 -12.55 -13.00
N LYS A 207 18.25 -12.96 -11.83
CA LYS A 207 17.74 -12.57 -10.51
C LYS A 207 18.49 -11.36 -9.91
N THR A 208 19.40 -10.76 -10.68
CA THR A 208 20.23 -9.66 -10.22
C THR A 208 19.39 -8.40 -9.98
N LEU A 209 19.58 -7.78 -8.82
CA LEU A 209 18.94 -6.53 -8.44
C LEU A 209 19.85 -5.32 -8.70
N PRO A 210 19.29 -4.14 -8.98
CA PRO A 210 20.06 -2.91 -9.14
C PRO A 210 20.68 -2.46 -7.80
N LYS A 211 21.91 -1.94 -7.88
CA LYS A 211 22.62 -1.31 -6.77
C LYS A 211 22.35 0.20 -6.72
N LYS A 212 22.98 0.93 -5.80
CA LYS A 212 22.93 2.41 -5.74
C LYS A 212 23.15 3.04 -7.12
N PRO A 213 22.47 4.15 -7.48
CA PRO A 213 22.54 4.79 -8.80
C PRO A 213 23.82 5.61 -9.04
N THR A 214 24.99 5.01 -8.78
CA THR A 214 26.30 5.59 -9.11
C THR A 214 26.58 5.45 -10.61
N LEU A 215 27.48 6.29 -11.16
CA LEU A 215 27.86 6.20 -12.58
C LEU A 215 28.43 4.82 -12.97
N LYS A 216 29.11 4.14 -12.05
CA LYS A 216 29.64 2.79 -12.27
C LYS A 216 28.50 1.78 -12.33
N ASN A 217 27.67 1.72 -11.29
CA ASN A 217 26.56 0.77 -11.21
C ASN A 217 25.55 0.97 -12.34
N LEU A 218 25.36 2.22 -12.81
CA LEU A 218 24.50 2.52 -13.94
C LEU A 218 25.06 1.97 -15.25
N ARG A 219 26.39 2.01 -15.46
CA ARG A 219 27.04 1.33 -16.60
C ARG A 219 26.87 -0.18 -16.50
N ASP A 220 27.17 -0.75 -15.34
CA ASP A 220 27.05 -2.20 -15.10
C ASP A 220 25.61 -2.68 -15.35
N HIS A 221 24.61 -1.88 -14.96
CA HIS A 221 23.19 -2.21 -15.16
C HIS A 221 22.74 -2.03 -16.62
N ILE A 222 23.30 -1.05 -17.34
CA ILE A 222 23.11 -0.94 -18.80
C ILE A 222 23.71 -2.16 -19.51
N ASP A 223 24.92 -2.57 -19.13
CA ASP A 223 25.58 -3.72 -19.76
C ASP A 223 24.81 -5.03 -19.45
N TYR A 224 24.24 -5.13 -18.25
CA TYR A 224 23.26 -6.18 -17.91
C TYR A 224 22.00 -6.11 -18.78
N PHE A 225 21.43 -4.94 -19.00
CA PHE A 225 20.27 -4.78 -19.87
C PHE A 225 20.58 -5.17 -21.32
N ILE A 226 21.75 -4.81 -21.85
CA ILE A 226 22.19 -5.22 -23.19
C ILE A 226 22.33 -6.74 -23.27
N TRP A 227 22.87 -7.38 -22.22
CA TRP A 227 22.92 -8.84 -22.12
C TRP A 227 21.52 -9.47 -22.05
N LEU A 228 20.54 -8.84 -21.39
CA LEU A 228 19.15 -9.32 -21.44
C LEU A 228 18.53 -9.17 -22.83
N GLN A 229 18.86 -8.10 -23.55
CA GLN A 229 18.38 -7.85 -24.91
C GLN A 229 19.00 -8.80 -25.94
N SER A 230 20.18 -9.38 -25.68
CA SER A 230 20.79 -10.34 -26.61
C SER A 230 20.00 -11.64 -26.77
N TYR A 231 19.06 -11.93 -25.86
CA TYR A 231 18.13 -13.06 -26.01
C TYR A 231 16.91 -12.74 -26.90
N GLY A 232 16.76 -11.49 -27.35
CA GLY A 232 15.63 -11.04 -28.18
C GLY A 232 14.36 -10.70 -27.39
N ASP A 233 13.31 -10.33 -28.12
CA ASP A 233 11.99 -10.03 -27.55
C ASP A 233 11.25 -11.32 -27.20
N MET A 234 10.89 -11.48 -25.93
CA MET A 234 10.14 -12.64 -25.44
C MET A 234 8.64 -12.53 -25.66
N THR A 235 8.13 -11.33 -25.99
CA THR A 235 6.70 -11.04 -26.09
C THR A 235 5.95 -11.94 -27.10
N PRO A 236 6.48 -12.20 -28.32
CA PRO A 236 5.80 -13.07 -29.30
C PRO A 236 5.58 -14.51 -28.79
N PHE A 237 6.51 -15.03 -27.97
CA PHE A 237 6.37 -16.39 -27.41
C PHE A 237 5.28 -16.46 -26.35
N LEU A 238 4.95 -15.35 -25.70
CA LEU A 238 3.99 -15.27 -24.59
C LEU A 238 2.61 -14.76 -25.01
N GLU A 239 2.38 -14.50 -26.30
CA GLU A 239 1.10 -14.02 -26.81
C GLU A 239 -0.05 -14.99 -26.50
N GLY A 240 -1.19 -14.47 -26.02
CA GLY A 240 -2.34 -15.26 -25.59
C GLY A 240 -2.27 -15.77 -24.14
N ILE A 241 -1.18 -15.49 -23.41
CA ILE A 241 -1.07 -15.77 -21.97
C ILE A 241 -1.41 -14.52 -21.17
N ALA A 242 -2.27 -14.66 -20.16
CA ALA A 242 -2.63 -13.55 -19.29
C ALA A 242 -1.39 -12.97 -18.56
N PRO A 243 -1.22 -11.63 -18.45
CA PRO A 243 -0.06 -11.03 -17.78
C PRO A 243 0.13 -11.48 -16.33
N SER A 244 -0.96 -11.73 -15.60
CA SER A 244 -0.93 -12.30 -14.24
C SER A 244 -0.27 -13.68 -14.19
N LYS A 245 -0.51 -14.51 -15.22
CA LYS A 245 0.05 -15.85 -15.35
C LYS A 245 1.54 -15.81 -15.68
N ILE A 246 1.96 -14.89 -16.57
CA ILE A 246 3.38 -14.64 -16.88
C ILE A 246 4.15 -14.25 -15.61
N LYS A 247 3.63 -13.28 -14.85
CA LYS A 247 4.22 -12.85 -13.57
C LYS A 247 4.31 -13.99 -12.56
N TYR A 248 3.26 -14.81 -12.47
CA TYR A 248 3.24 -15.96 -11.57
C TYR A 248 4.33 -16.99 -11.95
N TYR A 249 4.44 -17.34 -13.24
CA TYR A 249 5.49 -18.25 -13.72
C TYR A 249 6.90 -17.68 -13.54
N ALA A 250 7.08 -16.38 -13.79
CA ALA A 250 8.35 -15.69 -13.52
C ALA A 250 8.71 -15.73 -12.02
N ALA A 251 7.74 -15.56 -11.13
CA ALA A 251 7.95 -15.66 -9.68
C ALA A 251 8.27 -17.10 -9.24
N GLU A 252 7.59 -18.11 -9.79
CA GLU A 252 7.92 -19.53 -9.59
C GLU A 252 9.39 -19.79 -10.00
N ALA A 253 9.77 -19.37 -11.21
CA ALA A 253 11.14 -19.48 -11.70
C ALA A 253 12.14 -18.75 -10.78
N LYS A 254 11.91 -17.47 -10.44
CA LYS A 254 12.79 -16.68 -9.57
C LYS A 254 13.06 -17.39 -8.25
N SER A 255 12.07 -18.07 -7.68
CA SER A 255 12.23 -18.83 -6.44
C SER A 255 13.13 -20.06 -6.59
N LEU A 256 13.09 -20.78 -7.73
CA LEU A 256 13.79 -22.05 -7.96
C LEU A 256 15.26 -21.87 -8.36
N ASP A 257 16.15 -22.80 -7.98
CA ASP A 257 17.51 -22.85 -8.50
C ASP A 257 17.62 -23.64 -9.81
N ALA A 258 18.81 -23.60 -10.42
CA ALA A 258 19.05 -24.27 -11.70
C ALA A 258 19.02 -25.81 -11.62
N ALA A 259 19.26 -26.41 -10.45
CA ALA A 259 19.18 -27.85 -10.26
C ALA A 259 17.72 -28.30 -10.19
N GLU A 260 16.90 -27.61 -9.39
CA GLU A 260 15.47 -27.87 -9.25
C GLU A 260 14.73 -27.68 -10.58
N LEU A 261 15.08 -26.67 -11.38
CA LEU A 261 14.48 -26.48 -12.70
C LEU A 261 14.77 -27.64 -13.66
N LYS A 262 15.90 -28.35 -13.51
CA LYS A 262 16.22 -29.50 -14.38
C LYS A 262 15.29 -30.68 -14.16
N ASP A 263 14.69 -30.79 -12.97
CA ASP A 263 13.73 -31.86 -12.63
C ASP A 263 12.36 -31.67 -13.30
N TYR A 264 12.12 -30.51 -13.91
CA TYR A 264 10.85 -30.19 -14.56
C TYR A 264 10.83 -30.67 -16.01
N SER A 265 9.63 -30.95 -16.55
CA SER A 265 9.49 -31.25 -17.98
C SER A 265 10.02 -30.10 -18.83
N GLU A 266 10.65 -30.41 -19.96
CA GLU A 266 11.31 -29.40 -20.80
C GLU A 266 10.37 -28.26 -21.22
N THR A 267 9.12 -28.59 -21.61
CA THR A 267 8.09 -27.59 -21.94
C THR A 267 7.82 -26.61 -20.80
N LYS A 268 7.69 -27.11 -19.56
CA LYS A 268 7.47 -26.27 -18.38
C LYS A 268 8.72 -25.47 -18.06
N ARG A 269 9.89 -26.12 -18.02
CA ARG A 269 11.20 -25.52 -17.72
C ARG A 269 11.49 -24.33 -18.64
N ILE A 270 11.36 -24.52 -19.94
CA ILE A 270 11.59 -23.48 -20.95
C ILE A 270 10.59 -22.33 -20.79
N THR A 271 9.30 -22.64 -20.59
CA THR A 271 8.29 -21.59 -20.38
C THR A 271 8.58 -20.74 -19.14
N LEU A 272 8.98 -21.36 -18.03
CA LEU A 272 9.36 -20.67 -16.80
C LEU A 272 10.57 -19.74 -17.03
N ILE A 273 11.59 -20.22 -17.75
CA ILE A 273 12.78 -19.41 -18.12
C ILE A 273 12.38 -18.21 -18.98
N ILE A 274 11.56 -18.40 -20.02
CA ILE A 274 11.09 -17.31 -20.89
C ILE A 274 10.31 -16.26 -20.09
N CYS A 275 9.40 -16.70 -19.20
CA CYS A 275 8.66 -15.79 -18.33
C CYS A 275 9.61 -14.99 -17.42
N LEU A 276 10.65 -15.62 -16.88
CA LEU A 276 11.65 -14.95 -16.06
C LEU A 276 12.47 -13.93 -16.86
N ILE A 277 12.91 -14.28 -18.08
CA ILE A 277 13.68 -13.37 -18.95
C ILE A 277 12.80 -12.18 -19.34
N HIS A 278 11.56 -12.41 -19.76
CA HIS A 278 10.60 -11.36 -20.07
C HIS A 278 10.42 -10.41 -18.87
N GLN A 279 10.17 -10.96 -17.68
CA GLN A 279 10.00 -10.15 -16.47
C GLN A 279 11.28 -9.39 -16.11
N ALA A 280 12.47 -9.98 -16.28
CA ALA A 280 13.75 -9.32 -16.05
C ALA A 280 13.99 -8.17 -17.04
N GLN A 281 13.63 -8.33 -18.33
CA GLN A 281 13.71 -7.27 -19.34
C GLN A 281 12.80 -6.09 -18.98
N VAL A 282 11.54 -6.37 -18.61
CA VAL A 282 10.56 -5.35 -18.19
C VAL A 282 11.03 -4.61 -16.93
N LYS A 283 11.44 -5.33 -15.89
CA LYS A 283 11.90 -4.73 -14.63
C LYS A 283 13.20 -3.95 -14.76
N THR A 284 14.13 -4.42 -15.60
CA THR A 284 15.39 -3.70 -15.83
C THR A 284 15.16 -2.36 -16.53
N LYS A 285 14.17 -2.25 -17.44
CA LYS A 285 13.75 -0.96 -18.00
C LYS A 285 13.23 -0.02 -16.92
N ASP A 286 12.38 -0.51 -16.01
CA ASP A 286 11.90 0.27 -14.86
C ASP A 286 13.07 0.76 -14.00
N HIS A 287 14.01 -0.12 -13.65
CA HIS A 287 15.19 0.22 -12.85
C HIS A 287 16.05 1.28 -13.54
N LEU A 288 16.30 1.17 -14.85
CA LEU A 288 17.08 2.15 -15.61
C LEU A 288 16.37 3.50 -15.69
N ALA A 289 15.05 3.53 -15.84
CA ALA A 289 14.26 4.76 -15.81
C ALA A 289 14.30 5.43 -14.41
N GLU A 290 14.23 4.63 -13.34
CA GLU A 290 14.38 5.13 -11.96
C GLU A 290 15.80 5.67 -11.71
N MET A 291 16.84 4.92 -12.12
CA MET A 291 18.24 5.35 -12.01
C MET A 291 18.49 6.63 -12.82
N TYR A 292 17.87 6.78 -14.00
CA TYR A 292 17.90 8.00 -14.80
C TYR A 292 17.35 9.19 -14.00
N GLN A 293 16.15 9.05 -13.42
CA GLN A 293 15.53 10.10 -12.60
C GLN A 293 16.38 10.46 -11.39
N LYS A 294 16.89 9.46 -10.65
CA LYS A 294 17.75 9.69 -9.49
C LYS A 294 19.02 10.43 -9.89
N ARG A 295 19.64 10.06 -11.02
CA ARG A 295 20.86 10.71 -11.50
C ARG A 295 20.62 12.18 -11.86
N VAL A 296 19.54 12.48 -12.58
CA VAL A 296 19.15 13.86 -12.90
C VAL A 296 18.80 14.64 -11.63
N GLY A 297 18.12 14.01 -10.67
CA GLY A 297 17.87 14.57 -9.34
C GLY A 297 19.15 14.95 -8.60
N THR A 298 20.16 14.07 -8.58
CA THR A 298 21.48 14.38 -7.99
C THR A 298 22.13 15.59 -8.65
N ILE A 299 22.08 15.71 -9.99
CA ILE A 299 22.62 16.87 -10.71
C ILE A 299 21.96 18.17 -10.21
N HIS A 300 20.64 18.20 -10.07
CA HIS A 300 19.94 19.37 -9.57
C HIS A 300 20.22 19.65 -8.09
N ASN A 301 20.27 18.62 -7.24
CA ASN A 301 20.53 18.80 -5.82
C ASN A 301 21.93 19.35 -5.57
N SER A 302 22.96 18.78 -6.20
CA SER A 302 24.32 19.31 -6.11
C SER A 302 24.44 20.73 -6.68
N SER A 303 23.65 21.08 -7.70
CA SER A 303 23.61 22.45 -8.24
C SER A 303 22.93 23.44 -7.28
N LYS A 304 21.93 22.99 -6.52
CA LYS A 304 21.28 23.81 -5.47
C LYS A 304 22.21 24.00 -4.28
N GLU A 305 22.98 22.97 -3.92
CA GLU A 305 24.02 23.05 -2.89
C GLU A 305 25.11 24.06 -3.30
N ASP A 306 25.67 23.93 -4.50
CA ASP A 306 26.62 24.91 -5.06
C ASP A 306 26.05 26.35 -5.01
N HIS A 307 24.77 26.52 -5.39
CA HIS A 307 24.11 27.83 -5.34
C HIS A 307 23.94 28.36 -3.91
N LYS A 308 23.61 27.48 -2.96
CA LYS A 308 23.45 27.81 -1.55
C LYS A 308 24.78 28.23 -0.94
N GLU A 309 25.86 27.50 -1.21
CA GLU A 309 27.21 27.85 -0.75
C GLU A 309 27.65 29.22 -1.27
N ILE A 310 27.45 29.49 -2.56
CA ILE A 310 27.77 30.80 -3.15
C ILE A 310 26.90 31.92 -2.55
N LYS A 311 25.62 31.64 -2.25
CA LYS A 311 24.74 32.60 -1.60
C LYS A 311 25.19 32.91 -0.18
N GLU A 312 25.59 31.89 0.60
CA GLU A 312 26.13 32.05 1.95
C GLU A 312 27.45 32.84 1.91
N GLN A 313 28.35 32.53 0.98
CA GLN A 313 29.59 33.31 0.76
C GLN A 313 29.30 34.79 0.47
N LYS A 314 28.38 35.07 -0.45
CA LYS A 314 28.01 36.45 -0.80
C LYS A 314 27.21 37.17 0.29
N GLN A 315 26.46 36.44 1.13
CA GLN A 315 25.80 37.01 2.29
C GLN A 315 26.83 37.44 3.34
N ASN A 316 27.86 36.63 3.58
CA ASN A 316 28.98 37.03 4.43
C ASN A 316 29.71 38.25 3.86
N GLU A 317 29.87 38.35 2.54
CA GLU A 317 30.41 39.55 1.89
C GLU A 317 29.51 40.78 2.10
N LEU A 318 28.19 40.64 2.02
CA LEU A 318 27.24 41.73 2.30
C LEU A 318 27.30 42.17 3.76
N GLU A 319 27.32 41.24 4.72
CA GLU A 319 27.44 41.55 6.15
C GLU A 319 28.75 42.28 6.45
N ASN A 320 29.86 41.89 5.80
CA ASN A 320 31.13 42.61 5.86
C ASN A 320 31.01 44.03 5.29
N LEU A 321 30.38 44.21 4.13
CA LEU A 321 30.17 45.54 3.53
C LEU A 321 29.28 46.43 4.40
N ILE A 322 28.26 45.87 5.06
CA ILE A 322 27.41 46.59 6.02
C ILE A 322 28.20 47.00 7.26
N SER A 323 29.09 46.13 7.77
CA SER A 323 29.98 46.48 8.89
C SER A 323 30.87 47.67 8.53
N ILE A 324 31.49 47.65 7.34
CA ILE A 324 32.33 48.77 6.86
C ILE A 324 31.51 50.05 6.78
N PHE A 325 30.28 49.98 6.26
CA PHE A 325 29.40 51.14 6.19
C PHE A 325 29.01 51.66 7.58
N ASN A 326 28.72 50.77 8.53
CA ASN A 326 28.44 51.13 9.91
C ASN A 326 29.64 51.83 10.58
N ASP A 327 30.85 51.33 10.38
CA ASP A 327 32.08 51.94 10.93
C ASP A 327 32.30 53.35 10.37
N VAL A 328 32.05 53.55 9.07
CA VAL A 328 32.07 54.88 8.45
C VAL A 328 31.02 55.80 9.06
N LEU A 329 29.79 55.34 9.27
CA LEU A 329 28.72 56.12 9.90
C LEU A 329 29.03 56.46 11.37
N LEU A 330 29.68 55.55 12.11
CA LEU A 330 30.13 55.80 13.48
C LEU A 330 31.22 56.89 13.53
N ILE A 331 32.17 56.87 12.60
CA ILE A 331 33.19 57.93 12.48
C ILE A 331 32.51 59.28 12.17
N MET A 332 31.58 59.30 11.22
CA MET A 332 30.85 60.51 10.85
C MET A 332 29.92 61.07 11.94
N SER A 333 29.54 60.25 12.93
CA SER A 333 28.68 60.68 14.05
C SER A 333 29.43 61.02 15.34
N SER A 334 30.69 60.59 15.47
CA SER A 334 31.50 60.79 16.68
C SER A 334 32.50 61.95 16.57
N GLU A 335 32.85 62.36 15.36
CA GLU A 335 33.79 63.45 15.09
C GLU A 335 33.08 64.63 14.44
N ASN A 336 33.51 65.86 14.76
CA ASN A 336 32.90 67.10 14.26
C ASN A 336 33.82 67.89 13.30
N ASP A 337 35.05 67.41 13.07
CA ASP A 337 36.02 68.04 12.16
C ASP A 337 36.11 67.25 10.85
N ASP A 338 35.72 67.90 9.74
CA ASP A 338 35.70 67.31 8.40
C ASP A 338 37.08 66.79 7.95
N ALA A 339 38.19 67.44 8.37
CA ALA A 339 39.53 66.99 8.01
C ALA A 339 39.90 65.67 8.71
N VAL A 340 39.52 65.53 9.98
CA VAL A 340 39.74 64.32 10.80
C VAL A 340 38.82 63.19 10.35
N ILE A 341 37.56 63.50 10.01
CA ILE A 341 36.62 62.52 9.43
C ILE A 341 37.18 61.97 8.13
N HIS A 342 37.67 62.83 7.24
CA HIS A 342 38.21 62.41 5.95
C HIS A 342 39.41 61.45 6.12
N GLU A 343 40.32 61.75 7.03
CA GLU A 343 41.50 60.92 7.31
C GLU A 343 41.10 59.56 7.91
N LYS A 344 40.25 59.54 8.95
CA LYS A 344 39.78 58.31 9.61
C LYS A 344 38.94 57.42 8.71
N VAL A 345 38.06 58.00 7.87
CA VAL A 345 37.27 57.23 6.89
C VAL A 345 38.19 56.59 5.86
N LYS A 346 39.22 57.31 5.39
CA LYS A 346 40.19 56.79 4.42
C LYS A 346 41.04 55.67 5.02
N GLU A 347 41.50 55.81 6.27
CA GLU A 347 42.20 54.74 7.00
C GLU A 347 41.31 53.51 7.19
N THR A 348 40.07 53.71 7.64
CA THR A 348 39.10 52.64 7.86
C THR A 348 38.83 51.87 6.57
N ILE A 349 38.48 52.55 5.48
CA ILE A 349 38.24 51.91 4.17
C ILE A 349 39.49 51.15 3.70
N THR A 350 40.68 51.74 3.84
CA THR A 350 41.95 51.12 3.41
C THR A 350 42.28 49.87 4.24
N SER A 351 41.87 49.82 5.51
CA SER A 351 42.07 48.64 6.36
C SER A 351 41.27 47.41 5.90
N TYR A 352 40.14 47.61 5.22
CA TYR A 352 39.30 46.54 4.64
C TYR A 352 39.65 46.21 3.18
N GLY A 353 40.48 47.02 2.52
CA GLY A 353 40.98 46.78 1.16
C GLY A 353 41.03 48.05 0.30
N SER A 354 41.38 47.88 -0.98
CA SER A 354 41.32 49.01 -1.92
C SER A 354 39.87 49.38 -2.27
N VAL A 355 39.61 50.65 -2.58
CA VAL A 355 38.29 51.15 -3.00
C VAL A 355 37.75 50.35 -4.20
N GLN A 356 38.60 50.03 -5.18
CA GLN A 356 38.20 49.25 -6.35
C GLN A 356 37.75 47.83 -5.95
N THR A 357 38.48 47.18 -5.04
CA THR A 357 38.11 45.84 -4.56
C THR A 357 36.77 45.84 -3.83
N LEU A 358 36.46 46.90 -3.09
CA LEU A 358 35.16 47.05 -2.41
C LEU A 358 34.03 47.33 -3.41
N LEU A 359 34.28 48.13 -4.46
CA LEU A 359 33.33 48.35 -5.55
C LEU A 359 33.03 47.06 -6.32
N ASP A 360 34.06 46.27 -6.65
CA ASP A 360 33.89 44.98 -7.34
C ASP A 360 33.06 44.01 -6.49
N LYS A 361 33.26 44.01 -5.15
CA LYS A 361 32.42 43.24 -4.20
C LYS A 361 30.98 43.75 -4.17
N CYS A 362 30.77 45.07 -4.14
CA CYS A 362 29.44 45.68 -4.20
C CYS A 362 28.69 45.28 -5.48
N GLU A 363 29.35 45.31 -6.64
CA GLU A 363 28.78 44.87 -7.92
C GLU A 363 28.50 43.35 -7.96
N ALA A 364 29.40 42.55 -7.41
CA ALA A 364 29.25 41.09 -7.31
C ALA A 364 28.06 40.69 -6.40
N VAL A 365 27.80 41.43 -5.33
CA VAL A 365 26.63 41.25 -4.47
C VAL A 365 25.36 41.76 -5.15
N ALA A 366 25.40 42.95 -5.76
CA ALA A 366 24.25 43.57 -6.42
C ALA A 366 23.73 42.79 -7.64
N SER A 367 24.60 42.08 -8.35
CA SER A 367 24.23 41.21 -9.48
C SER A 367 23.50 39.92 -9.08
N THR A 368 23.45 39.60 -7.78
CA THR A 368 22.86 38.35 -7.26
C THR A 368 21.37 38.51 -6.94
N LYS A 369 20.59 39.04 -7.89
CA LYS A 369 19.13 39.10 -7.75
C LYS A 369 18.49 37.79 -8.22
N GLY A 370 18.06 36.96 -7.28
CA GLY A 370 17.17 35.83 -7.54
C GLY A 370 17.69 34.47 -7.05
N ASN A 371 16.77 33.51 -6.93
CA ASN A 371 17.05 32.14 -6.49
C ASN A 371 17.17 31.21 -7.71
N ASN A 372 18.18 31.43 -8.56
CA ASN A 372 18.37 30.67 -9.81
C ASN A 372 19.64 29.83 -9.78
N TYR A 373 19.49 28.54 -9.51
CA TYR A 373 20.60 27.59 -9.44
C TYR A 373 20.97 26.95 -10.80
N TYR A 374 20.22 27.24 -11.86
CA TYR A 374 20.37 26.56 -13.15
C TYR A 374 21.76 26.71 -13.79
N PRO A 375 22.46 27.86 -13.66
CA PRO A 375 23.83 27.99 -14.16
C PRO A 375 24.81 26.93 -13.65
N PHE A 376 24.60 26.40 -12.44
CA PHE A 376 25.47 25.39 -11.82
C PHE A 376 25.23 23.97 -12.37
N ILE A 377 24.12 23.73 -13.07
CA ILE A 377 23.79 22.41 -13.64
C ILE A 377 24.87 21.92 -14.60
N GLN A 378 25.47 22.83 -15.38
CA GLN A 378 26.44 22.47 -16.42
C GLN A 378 27.66 21.72 -15.86
N LYS A 379 28.11 22.08 -14.65
CA LYS A 379 29.26 21.47 -13.95
C LYS A 379 29.01 19.98 -13.70
N HIS A 380 27.85 19.64 -13.13
CA HIS A 380 27.47 18.28 -12.75
C HIS A 380 26.93 17.46 -13.93
N TYR A 381 26.29 18.11 -14.89
CA TYR A 381 25.80 17.50 -16.13
C TYR A 381 26.94 16.90 -16.97
N LYS A 382 28.07 17.62 -17.11
CA LYS A 382 29.22 17.18 -17.92
C LYS A 382 29.66 15.75 -17.59
N ASN A 383 29.69 15.39 -16.31
CA ASN A 383 30.12 14.07 -15.83
C ASN A 383 29.10 12.96 -16.14
N SER A 384 27.85 13.33 -16.41
CA SER A 384 26.74 12.39 -16.66
C SER A 384 26.31 12.37 -18.14
N ARG A 385 26.83 13.28 -18.96
CA ARG A 385 26.41 13.45 -20.35
C ARG A 385 26.38 12.13 -21.13
N SER A 386 27.51 11.42 -21.18
CA SER A 386 27.62 10.17 -21.96
C SER A 386 26.59 9.12 -21.54
N ILE A 387 26.35 8.99 -20.23
CA ILE A 387 25.43 7.98 -19.70
C ILE A 387 23.97 8.35 -19.96
N LEU A 388 23.61 9.63 -19.89
CA LEU A 388 22.24 10.10 -20.17
C LEU A 388 21.85 9.90 -21.63
N PHE A 389 22.79 10.14 -22.56
CA PHE A 389 22.58 9.82 -23.97
C PHE A 389 22.41 8.30 -24.19
N ARG A 390 23.29 7.48 -23.60
CA ARG A 390 23.19 6.01 -23.70
C ARG A 390 21.85 5.49 -23.15
N LEU A 391 21.33 6.10 -22.09
CA LEU A 391 20.01 5.77 -21.54
C LEU A 391 18.87 6.20 -22.47
N ALA A 392 18.96 7.38 -23.10
CA ALA A 392 17.95 7.81 -24.07
C ALA A 392 17.89 6.87 -25.29
N ASP A 393 19.05 6.42 -25.79
CA ASP A 393 19.15 5.42 -26.86
C ASP A 393 18.43 4.11 -26.48
N LEU A 394 18.59 3.65 -25.23
CA LEU A 394 18.08 2.35 -24.76
C LEU A 394 16.62 2.36 -24.30
N LEU A 395 16.19 3.45 -23.65
CA LEU A 395 14.84 3.55 -23.05
C LEU A 395 13.77 3.95 -24.06
N GLN A 396 14.15 4.60 -25.18
CA GLN A 396 13.22 4.98 -26.25
C GLN A 396 11.98 5.72 -25.72
N PHE A 397 12.20 6.87 -25.08
CA PHE A 397 11.14 7.66 -24.47
C PHE A 397 10.03 8.02 -25.47
N THR A 398 8.77 7.93 -25.03
CA THR A 398 7.60 8.29 -25.85
C THR A 398 6.65 9.21 -25.08
N SER A 399 6.13 10.25 -25.73
CA SER A 399 5.08 11.10 -25.16
C SER A 399 3.76 10.32 -25.04
N THR A 400 3.06 10.52 -23.93
CA THR A 400 1.71 9.96 -23.74
C THR A 400 0.62 10.91 -24.25
N SER A 401 0.97 12.15 -24.59
CA SER A 401 0.02 13.20 -25.00
C SER A 401 0.16 13.57 -26.48
N GLN A 402 -0.76 14.42 -26.97
CA GLN A 402 -0.65 15.00 -28.32
C GLN A 402 0.50 16.00 -28.45
N ASP A 403 1.00 16.54 -27.33
CA ASP A 403 2.16 17.43 -27.33
C ASP A 403 3.45 16.61 -27.52
N GLN A 404 4.14 16.88 -28.64
CA GLN A 404 5.39 16.24 -29.04
C GLN A 404 6.62 17.18 -28.93
N SER A 405 6.44 18.40 -28.41
CA SER A 405 7.49 19.44 -28.37
C SER A 405 8.78 18.95 -27.71
N LEU A 406 8.68 18.28 -26.56
CA LEU A 406 9.84 17.71 -25.86
C LEU A 406 10.48 16.52 -26.61
N MET A 407 9.70 15.76 -27.40
CA MET A 407 10.24 14.64 -28.18
C MET A 407 11.01 15.12 -29.40
N TYR A 408 10.49 16.14 -30.10
CA TYR A 408 11.25 16.81 -31.15
C TYR A 408 12.52 17.49 -30.61
N ALA A 409 12.45 18.10 -29.42
CA ALA A 409 13.64 18.66 -28.77
C ALA A 409 14.66 17.59 -28.38
N LEU A 410 14.22 16.41 -27.92
CA LEU A 410 15.10 15.27 -27.67
C LEU A 410 15.75 14.79 -28.96
N GLU A 411 14.99 14.57 -30.02
CA GLU A 411 15.50 14.17 -31.33
C GLU A 411 16.57 15.14 -31.83
N PHE A 412 16.30 16.45 -31.79
CA PHE A 412 17.27 17.48 -32.12
C PHE A 412 18.53 17.40 -31.24
N VAL A 413 18.40 17.17 -29.93
CA VAL A 413 19.54 16.96 -29.03
C VAL A 413 20.35 15.70 -29.41
N MET A 414 19.68 14.62 -29.81
CA MET A 414 20.31 13.36 -30.22
C MET A 414 21.10 13.53 -31.54
N GLU A 415 20.51 14.18 -32.55
CA GLU A 415 21.16 14.47 -33.83
C GLU A 415 22.40 15.35 -33.68
N ASN A 416 22.34 16.32 -32.76
CA ASN A 416 23.41 17.28 -32.52
C ASN A 416 24.44 16.79 -31.46
N ARG A 417 24.34 15.54 -30.97
CA ARG A 417 25.18 14.96 -29.89
C ARG A 417 26.69 15.08 -30.15
N ASN A 418 27.12 14.95 -31.41
CA ASN A 418 28.54 14.90 -31.78
C ASN A 418 29.07 16.24 -32.32
N LYS A 419 28.22 17.28 -32.45
CA LYS A 419 28.66 18.61 -32.89
C LYS A 419 29.60 19.23 -31.85
N ARG A 420 30.65 19.89 -32.34
CA ARG A 420 31.65 20.58 -31.50
C ARG A 420 31.31 22.04 -31.25
N THR A 421 30.36 22.62 -31.99
CA THR A 421 29.89 24.00 -31.78
C THR A 421 29.10 24.11 -30.47
N ASP A 422 29.18 25.26 -29.81
CA ASP A 422 28.38 25.54 -28.62
C ASP A 422 27.02 26.19 -28.97
N TRP A 423 26.88 26.72 -30.18
CA TRP A 423 25.66 27.38 -30.67
C TRP A 423 24.97 26.56 -31.77
N LEU A 424 23.65 26.55 -31.71
CA LEU A 424 22.74 25.89 -32.66
C LEU A 424 21.66 26.88 -33.14
N PRO A 425 21.07 26.66 -34.33
CA PRO A 425 19.93 27.43 -34.82
C PRO A 425 18.75 27.40 -33.84
N ASP A 426 17.97 28.48 -33.79
CA ASP A 426 16.76 28.59 -32.95
C ASP A 426 15.54 27.94 -33.59
N GLU A 427 15.61 26.62 -33.77
CA GLU A 427 14.58 25.81 -34.46
C GLU A 427 13.75 24.96 -33.49
N VAL A 428 14.07 24.98 -32.20
CA VAL A 428 13.43 24.12 -31.18
C VAL A 428 12.32 24.88 -30.46
N ASP A 429 11.12 24.30 -30.41
CA ASP A 429 10.05 24.77 -29.53
C ASP A 429 10.37 24.43 -28.07
N LEU A 430 10.54 25.47 -27.24
CA LEU A 430 10.82 25.37 -25.81
C LEU A 430 9.57 25.62 -24.94
N SER A 431 8.37 25.46 -25.50
CA SER A 431 7.09 25.61 -24.80
C SER A 431 6.99 24.72 -23.56
N PHE A 432 7.58 23.53 -23.57
CA PHE A 432 7.65 22.62 -22.41
C PHE A 432 8.57 23.13 -21.26
N ALA A 433 9.53 24.00 -21.56
CA ALA A 433 10.55 24.42 -20.60
C ALA A 433 10.09 25.61 -19.75
N SER A 434 10.59 25.70 -18.51
CA SER A 434 10.32 26.86 -17.64
C SER A 434 10.96 28.15 -18.19
N ASP A 435 10.45 29.31 -17.79
CA ASP A 435 11.04 30.59 -18.22
C ASP A 435 12.52 30.74 -17.84
N GLN A 436 12.93 30.13 -16.73
CA GLN A 436 14.33 30.07 -16.32
C GLN A 436 15.17 29.26 -17.32
N TRP A 437 14.68 28.10 -17.75
CA TRP A 437 15.34 27.31 -18.81
C TRP A 437 15.36 28.08 -20.13
N ARG A 438 14.25 28.66 -20.56
CA ARG A 438 14.15 29.40 -21.84
C ARG A 438 15.18 30.53 -21.92
N ARG A 439 15.33 31.33 -20.86
CA ARG A 439 16.33 32.41 -20.78
C ARG A 439 17.78 31.92 -20.80
N MET A 440 18.03 30.72 -20.29
CA MET A 440 19.37 30.13 -20.26
C MET A 440 19.74 29.44 -21.58
N VAL A 441 18.77 28.83 -22.24
CA VAL A 441 18.96 28.07 -23.48
C VAL A 441 19.02 29.01 -24.69
N ARG A 442 18.10 29.98 -24.77
CA ARG A 442 17.97 30.90 -25.91
C ARG A 442 18.66 32.22 -25.59
N VAL A 443 19.72 32.54 -26.34
CA VAL A 443 20.57 33.73 -26.14
C VAL A 443 20.57 34.57 -27.40
N LYS A 444 20.40 35.88 -27.25
CA LYS A 444 20.49 36.83 -28.36
C LYS A 444 21.94 37.20 -28.61
N GLN A 445 22.46 36.85 -29.78
CA GLN A 445 23.79 37.27 -30.24
C GLN A 445 23.69 38.56 -31.06
N LYS A 446 24.73 39.40 -30.97
CA LYS A 446 24.71 40.77 -31.54
C LYS A 446 24.56 40.76 -33.08
N ASP A 447 25.09 39.74 -33.75
CA ASP A 447 25.18 39.70 -35.22
C ASP A 447 24.36 38.57 -35.89
N GLU A 448 23.91 37.55 -35.13
CA GLU A 448 23.28 36.33 -35.68
C GLU A 448 21.83 36.08 -35.18
N GLY A 449 21.24 37.03 -34.46
CA GLY A 449 19.88 36.89 -33.94
C GLY A 449 19.78 35.99 -32.70
N TRP A 450 18.67 35.27 -32.54
CA TRP A 450 18.49 34.32 -31.43
C TRP A 450 19.15 32.99 -31.77
N LEU A 451 19.98 32.48 -30.86
CA LEU A 451 20.65 31.19 -30.97
C LEU A 451 20.42 30.34 -29.73
N ILE A 452 20.54 29.03 -29.89
CA ILE A 452 20.42 28.07 -28.81
C ILE A 452 21.79 27.62 -28.32
N HIS A 453 22.05 27.72 -27.02
CA HIS A 453 23.25 27.17 -26.40
C HIS A 453 23.11 25.66 -26.21
N ARG A 454 23.85 24.87 -26.99
CA ARG A 454 23.72 23.40 -27.11
C ARG A 454 23.73 22.69 -25.76
N ARG A 455 24.72 22.96 -24.91
CA ARG A 455 24.87 22.22 -23.65
C ARG A 455 23.78 22.55 -22.63
N HIS A 456 23.23 23.76 -22.71
CA HIS A 456 22.10 24.16 -21.88
C HIS A 456 20.81 23.54 -22.39
N LEU A 457 20.64 23.42 -23.71
CA LEU A 457 19.54 22.65 -24.31
C LEU A 457 19.61 21.18 -23.89
N GLU A 458 20.77 20.54 -24.00
CA GLU A 458 20.99 19.15 -23.56
C GLU A 458 20.55 18.96 -22.10
N ALA A 459 21.07 19.78 -21.18
CA ALA A 459 20.72 19.72 -19.76
C ALA A 459 19.22 20.00 -19.52
N CYS A 460 18.64 20.97 -20.24
CA CYS A 460 17.22 21.32 -20.17
C CYS A 460 16.34 20.13 -20.57
N VAL A 461 16.58 19.54 -21.73
CA VAL A 461 15.80 18.42 -22.27
C VAL A 461 15.85 17.21 -21.34
N PHE A 462 17.04 16.79 -20.88
CA PHE A 462 17.13 15.66 -19.95
C PHE A 462 16.48 15.96 -18.58
N SER A 463 16.52 17.22 -18.12
CA SER A 463 15.81 17.64 -16.89
C SER A 463 14.30 17.58 -17.06
N CYS A 464 13.79 17.99 -18.22
CA CYS A 464 12.36 17.96 -18.55
C CYS A 464 11.88 16.52 -18.72
N ILE A 465 12.64 15.63 -19.37
CA ILE A 465 12.32 14.20 -19.48
C ILE A 465 12.22 13.55 -18.10
N ALA A 466 13.17 13.82 -17.19
CA ALA A 466 13.09 13.28 -15.83
C ALA A 466 11.81 13.71 -15.10
N THR A 467 11.38 14.96 -15.32
CA THR A 467 10.16 15.53 -14.76
C THR A 467 8.90 14.90 -15.38
N GLU A 468 8.84 14.81 -16.70
CA GLU A 468 7.68 14.25 -17.44
C GLU A 468 7.56 12.73 -17.29
N LEU A 469 8.67 11.98 -17.10
CA LEU A 469 8.63 10.57 -16.66
C LEU A 469 7.96 10.43 -15.29
N LYS A 470 8.18 11.41 -14.41
CA LYS A 470 7.63 11.41 -13.05
C LYS A 470 6.13 11.75 -13.04
N SER A 471 5.68 12.61 -13.95
CA SER A 471 4.24 12.90 -14.12
C SER A 471 3.51 11.87 -14.98
N GLY A 472 4.25 11.03 -15.73
CA GLY A 472 3.69 10.09 -16.69
C GLY A 472 3.28 10.72 -18.02
N ASP A 473 3.73 11.95 -18.29
CA ASP A 473 3.58 12.62 -19.59
C ASP A 473 4.56 12.04 -20.63
N ILE A 474 5.69 11.50 -20.17
CA ILE A 474 6.57 10.60 -20.93
C ILE A 474 6.53 9.21 -20.31
N CYS A 475 6.60 8.17 -21.16
CA CYS A 475 6.68 6.78 -20.75
C CYS A 475 7.83 6.03 -21.45
N VAL A 476 8.14 4.85 -20.93
CA VAL A 476 9.15 3.92 -21.46
C VAL A 476 8.41 2.67 -21.97
N PRO A 477 8.33 2.44 -23.29
CA PRO A 477 7.68 1.26 -23.85
C PRO A 477 8.31 -0.07 -23.40
N GLY A 478 7.46 -1.03 -23.06
CA GLY A 478 7.89 -2.35 -22.55
C GLY A 478 8.44 -2.33 -21.12
N SER A 479 8.28 -1.22 -20.40
CA SER A 479 8.44 -1.17 -18.93
C SER A 479 7.10 -1.48 -18.24
N GLU A 480 7.05 -1.47 -16.91
CA GLU A 480 5.81 -1.71 -16.15
C GLU A 480 5.39 -0.45 -15.39
N SER A 481 6.26 0.06 -14.53
CA SER A 481 6.00 1.23 -13.68
C SER A 481 6.06 2.54 -14.48
N TYR A 482 6.93 2.57 -15.50
CA TYR A 482 7.11 3.71 -16.40
C TYR A 482 6.37 3.54 -17.73
N ALA A 483 5.48 2.56 -17.85
CA ALA A 483 4.63 2.40 -19.02
C ALA A 483 3.54 3.49 -19.08
N ASP A 484 2.90 3.61 -20.24
CA ASP A 484 1.69 4.41 -20.38
C ASP A 484 0.57 3.82 -19.52
N TYR A 485 0.30 4.46 -18.39
CA TYR A 485 -0.70 4.02 -17.42
C TYR A 485 -2.13 4.11 -17.97
N ARG A 486 -2.37 4.90 -19.02
CA ARG A 486 -3.71 5.07 -19.60
C ARG A 486 -4.18 3.79 -20.29
N LYS A 487 -3.23 3.01 -20.83
CA LYS A 487 -3.46 1.66 -21.38
C LYS A 487 -3.84 0.64 -20.30
N GLN A 488 -3.63 0.97 -19.03
CA GLN A 488 -4.02 0.14 -17.88
C GLN A 488 -5.39 0.54 -17.32
N LEU A 489 -6.02 1.62 -17.80
CA LEU A 489 -7.38 1.99 -17.40
C LEU A 489 -8.39 1.05 -18.07
N LEU A 490 -9.54 0.86 -17.41
CA LEU A 490 -10.67 0.13 -18.00
C LEU A 490 -11.04 0.73 -19.36
N PRO A 491 -11.28 -0.08 -20.40
CA PRO A 491 -11.90 0.41 -21.64
C PRO A 491 -13.25 1.07 -21.34
N TRP A 492 -13.68 2.02 -22.18
CA TRP A 492 -14.96 2.71 -21.95
C TRP A 492 -16.15 1.76 -22.04
N GLU A 493 -16.06 0.74 -22.89
CA GLU A 493 -17.06 -0.30 -23.08
C GLU A 493 -17.30 -1.11 -21.80
N GLU A 494 -16.26 -1.32 -20.99
CA GLU A 494 -16.35 -1.97 -19.69
C GLU A 494 -16.71 -0.97 -18.57
N CYS A 495 -16.27 0.27 -18.69
CA CYS A 495 -16.39 1.28 -17.64
C CYS A 495 -17.76 1.96 -17.57
N GLU A 496 -18.33 2.35 -18.71
CA GLU A 496 -19.60 3.11 -18.75
C GLU A 496 -20.77 2.38 -18.06
N PRO A 497 -20.96 1.06 -18.24
CA PRO A 497 -22.04 0.32 -17.58
C PRO A 497 -21.93 0.30 -16.04
N LEU A 498 -20.74 0.53 -15.49
CA LEU A 498 -20.46 0.47 -14.06
C LEU A 498 -20.76 1.80 -13.34
N ILE A 499 -20.73 2.92 -14.06
CA ILE A 499 -20.85 4.27 -13.48
C ILE A 499 -22.15 4.46 -12.68
N PRO A 500 -23.36 4.11 -13.19
CA PRO A 500 -24.60 4.38 -12.45
C PRO A 500 -24.70 3.60 -11.13
N ASN A 501 -24.28 2.33 -11.14
CA ASN A 501 -24.25 1.52 -9.92
C ASN A 501 -23.24 2.08 -8.91
N TYR A 502 -22.07 2.50 -9.39
CA TYR A 502 -21.04 3.09 -8.53
C TYR A 502 -21.47 4.41 -7.89
N CYS A 503 -22.13 5.29 -8.66
CA CYS A 503 -22.68 6.54 -8.13
C CYS A 503 -23.76 6.25 -7.07
N ARG A 504 -24.63 5.26 -7.29
CA ARG A 504 -25.64 4.84 -6.31
C ARG A 504 -25.02 4.31 -5.02
N GLU A 505 -23.96 3.50 -5.11
CA GLU A 505 -23.25 2.97 -3.93
C GLU A 505 -22.70 4.06 -3.02
N LEU A 506 -22.16 5.14 -3.61
CA LEU A 506 -21.56 6.25 -2.87
C LEU A 506 -22.51 7.42 -2.58
N GLY A 507 -23.76 7.35 -3.07
CA GLY A 507 -24.72 8.45 -2.96
C GLY A 507 -24.36 9.67 -3.81
N PHE A 508 -23.60 9.48 -4.90
CA PHE A 508 -23.30 10.52 -5.87
C PHE A 508 -24.40 10.62 -6.93
N PRO A 509 -24.67 11.83 -7.47
CA PRO A 509 -25.42 11.98 -8.70
C PRO A 509 -24.73 11.22 -9.85
N ASP A 510 -25.52 10.65 -10.75
CA ASP A 510 -25.07 9.87 -11.91
C ASP A 510 -24.85 10.73 -13.17
N ASN A 511 -24.81 12.05 -13.01
CA ASN A 511 -24.49 13.01 -14.07
C ASN A 511 -23.56 14.13 -13.54
N GLU A 512 -22.76 14.67 -14.45
CA GLU A 512 -21.71 15.66 -14.16
C GLU A 512 -22.25 16.96 -13.56
N VAL A 513 -23.39 17.45 -14.05
CA VAL A 513 -23.97 18.74 -13.65
C VAL A 513 -24.47 18.68 -12.21
N ASP A 514 -25.25 17.65 -11.86
CA ASP A 514 -25.78 17.49 -10.52
C ASP A 514 -24.66 17.15 -9.52
N PHE A 515 -23.63 16.42 -9.94
CA PHE A 515 -22.45 16.15 -9.11
C PHE A 515 -21.75 17.45 -8.70
N VAL A 516 -21.45 18.32 -9.67
CA VAL A 516 -20.82 19.63 -9.42
C VAL A 516 -21.73 20.53 -8.61
N LYS A 517 -23.03 20.56 -8.88
CA LYS A 517 -24.03 21.31 -8.10
C LYS A 517 -24.08 20.84 -6.65
N GLY A 518 -24.00 19.53 -6.41
CA GLY A 518 -23.94 18.93 -5.09
C GLY A 518 -22.68 19.38 -4.32
N LEU A 519 -21.51 19.27 -4.95
CA LEU A 519 -20.23 19.72 -4.36
C LEU A 519 -20.24 21.21 -4.01
N LYS A 520 -20.73 22.05 -4.93
CA LYS A 520 -20.83 23.50 -4.71
C LYS A 520 -21.77 23.81 -3.56
N SER A 521 -22.92 23.14 -3.48
CA SER A 521 -23.89 23.32 -2.40
C SER A 521 -23.31 22.89 -1.04
N TRP A 522 -22.62 21.74 -0.99
CA TRP A 522 -21.95 21.25 0.21
C TRP A 522 -20.90 22.23 0.75
N MET A 523 -20.09 22.80 -0.14
CA MET A 523 -19.07 23.79 0.20
C MET A 523 -19.67 25.11 0.70
N ILE A 524 -20.72 25.59 0.04
CA ILE A 524 -21.46 26.80 0.43
C ILE A 524 -22.10 26.63 1.80
N GLU A 525 -22.79 25.52 2.04
CA GLU A 525 -23.49 25.28 3.30
C GLU A 525 -22.50 25.14 4.46
N SER A 526 -21.42 24.37 4.26
CA SER A 526 -20.34 24.24 5.24
C SER A 526 -19.74 25.60 5.60
N SER A 527 -19.47 26.44 4.60
CA SER A 527 -18.91 27.78 4.83
C SER A 527 -19.88 28.69 5.60
N LYS A 528 -21.17 28.68 5.25
CA LYS A 528 -22.21 29.47 5.95
C LYS A 528 -22.42 29.01 7.39
N GLN A 529 -22.43 27.70 7.62
CA GLN A 529 -22.58 27.12 8.95
C GLN A 529 -21.42 27.56 9.85
N ILE A 530 -20.18 27.46 9.36
CA ILE A 530 -19.01 27.89 10.11
C ILE A 530 -18.97 29.41 10.32
N ASP A 531 -19.31 30.21 9.30
CA ASP A 531 -19.37 31.66 9.41
C ASP A 531 -20.32 32.12 10.51
N ARG A 532 -21.51 31.49 10.61
CA ARG A 532 -22.52 31.77 11.64
C ARG A 532 -22.09 31.32 13.03
N GLY A 533 -21.37 30.20 13.14
CA GLY A 533 -20.96 29.62 14.42
C GLY A 533 -19.67 30.19 15.00
N LEU A 534 -18.87 30.92 14.21
CA LEU A 534 -17.58 31.45 14.66
C LEU A 534 -17.67 32.43 15.85
N PRO A 535 -18.64 33.38 15.91
CA PRO A 535 -18.74 34.33 17.02
C PRO A 535 -18.89 33.65 18.40
N ASP A 536 -19.56 32.51 18.44
CA ASP A 536 -19.81 31.73 19.66
C ASP A 536 -18.74 30.65 19.91
N ASN A 537 -17.75 30.53 19.03
CA ASN A 537 -16.73 29.49 19.11
C ASN A 537 -15.62 29.87 20.11
N GLU A 538 -15.62 29.24 21.28
CA GLU A 538 -14.61 29.50 22.30
C GLU A 538 -13.21 28.98 21.94
N HIS A 539 -13.08 28.15 20.91
CA HIS A 539 -11.85 27.41 20.59
C HIS A 539 -11.09 27.96 19.38
N VAL A 540 -11.67 28.91 18.64
CA VAL A 540 -11.05 29.56 17.47
C VAL A 540 -11.31 31.06 17.45
N SER A 541 -10.29 31.82 17.07
CA SER A 541 -10.40 33.24 16.72
C SER A 541 -9.61 33.55 15.45
N ILE A 542 -10.00 34.58 14.71
CA ILE A 542 -9.23 35.09 13.56
C ILE A 542 -8.57 36.40 13.97
N ASN A 543 -7.27 36.55 13.71
CA ASN A 543 -6.53 37.77 14.05
C ASN A 543 -6.70 38.88 13.00
N GLU A 544 -6.15 40.07 13.25
CA GLU A 544 -6.22 41.23 12.34
C GLU A 544 -5.56 40.97 10.98
N ALA A 545 -4.61 40.04 10.90
CA ALA A 545 -3.98 39.61 9.65
C ALA A 545 -4.82 38.58 8.87
N GLY A 546 -6.01 38.22 9.36
CA GLY A 546 -6.89 37.23 8.73
C GLY A 546 -6.50 35.78 8.99
N GLU A 547 -5.55 35.52 9.90
CA GLU A 547 -5.09 34.18 10.23
C GLU A 547 -5.93 33.55 11.37
N PRO A 548 -6.36 32.29 11.23
CA PRO A 548 -7.04 31.60 12.32
C PRO A 548 -6.05 31.19 13.43
N ILE A 549 -6.52 31.22 14.69
CA ILE A 549 -5.79 30.86 15.91
C ILE A 549 -6.62 29.80 16.66
N LEU A 550 -6.07 28.61 16.84
CA LEU A 550 -6.71 27.51 17.56
C LEU A 550 -6.24 27.48 19.01
N LYS A 551 -7.16 27.43 19.97
CA LYS A 551 -6.81 27.18 21.39
C LYS A 551 -6.37 25.72 21.58
N LYS A 552 -5.40 25.50 22.47
CA LYS A 552 -4.92 24.14 22.81
C LYS A 552 -6.05 23.31 23.43
N VAL A 553 -6.18 22.06 22.99
CA VAL A 553 -7.06 21.08 23.60
C VAL A 553 -6.53 20.75 25.00
N LYS A 554 -7.33 20.94 26.06
CA LYS A 554 -6.97 20.53 27.42
C LYS A 554 -6.81 19.00 27.49
N LYS A 555 -5.76 18.53 28.16
CA LYS A 555 -5.53 17.09 28.41
C LYS A 555 -6.61 16.57 29.37
N ARG A 556 -7.14 15.36 29.13
CA ARG A 556 -8.03 14.69 30.10
C ARG A 556 -7.22 14.33 31.35
N GLU A 557 -7.77 14.63 32.53
CA GLU A 557 -7.25 14.11 33.79
C GLU A 557 -7.76 12.70 34.00
N TYR A 558 -6.85 11.77 34.31
CA TYR A 558 -7.21 10.37 34.55
C TYR A 558 -7.76 10.18 35.97
N LYS A 559 -8.83 9.41 36.10
CA LYS A 559 -9.44 9.03 37.38
C LYS A 559 -8.45 8.20 38.23
N LYS A 560 -8.61 8.24 39.55
CA LYS A 560 -7.84 7.39 40.48
C LYS A 560 -8.14 5.89 40.27
N SER A 561 -9.39 5.56 39.95
CA SER A 561 -9.86 4.20 39.67
C SER A 561 -9.11 3.51 38.53
N LEU A 562 -8.75 4.25 37.47
CA LEU A 562 -7.94 3.72 36.37
C LEU A 562 -6.57 3.22 36.86
N LYS A 563 -5.87 4.01 37.68
CA LYS A 563 -4.56 3.64 38.20
C LYS A 563 -4.65 2.41 39.11
N GLU A 564 -5.70 2.33 39.93
CA GLU A 564 -5.95 1.17 40.79
C GLU A 564 -6.22 -0.09 39.93
N LEU A 565 -7.01 0.04 38.85
CA LEU A 565 -7.25 -1.05 37.90
C LEU A 565 -5.98 -1.52 37.18
N GLU A 566 -5.13 -0.60 36.72
CA GLU A 566 -3.85 -0.95 36.08
C GLU A 566 -2.94 -1.77 37.01
N VAL A 567 -2.86 -1.40 38.29
CA VAL A 567 -2.09 -2.16 39.29
C VAL A 567 -2.68 -3.57 39.46
N LEU A 568 -4.00 -3.69 39.64
CA LEU A 568 -4.67 -4.98 39.80
C LEU A 568 -4.49 -5.91 38.58
N ILE A 569 -4.49 -5.33 37.37
CA ILE A 569 -4.22 -6.05 36.13
C ILE A 569 -2.77 -6.54 36.10
N LYS A 570 -1.80 -5.66 36.40
CA LYS A 570 -0.38 -6.01 36.40
C LYS A 570 -0.04 -7.15 37.37
N GLU A 571 -0.70 -7.21 38.52
CA GLU A 571 -0.50 -8.29 39.51
C GLU A 571 -1.03 -9.66 39.06
N ARG A 572 -1.99 -9.69 38.12
CA ARG A 572 -2.72 -10.92 37.73
C ARG A 572 -2.44 -11.39 36.31
N ILE A 573 -1.90 -10.54 35.45
CA ILE A 573 -1.62 -10.89 34.06
C ILE A 573 -0.51 -11.97 34.01
N PRO A 574 -0.72 -13.09 33.29
CA PRO A 574 0.26 -14.17 33.26
C PRO A 574 1.52 -13.75 32.48
N GLU A 575 2.69 -14.19 32.94
CA GLU A 575 3.91 -14.09 32.13
C GLU A 575 3.88 -15.08 30.96
N ARG A 576 4.28 -14.66 29.76
CA ARG A 576 4.30 -15.52 28.56
C ARG A 576 5.59 -15.40 27.75
N ASN A 577 6.09 -16.49 27.20
CA ASN A 577 7.14 -16.46 26.17
C ASN A 577 6.53 -16.10 24.81
N LEU A 578 7.24 -15.30 24.02
CA LEU A 578 6.77 -14.86 22.70
C LEU A 578 6.45 -16.03 21.75
N ILE A 579 7.16 -17.16 21.83
CA ILE A 579 6.86 -18.34 21.02
C ILE A 579 5.57 -19.03 21.48
N ASP A 580 5.34 -19.14 22.79
CA ASP A 580 4.09 -19.69 23.33
C ASP A 580 2.89 -18.88 22.85
N ILE A 581 3.04 -17.55 22.77
CA ILE A 581 2.01 -16.67 22.20
C ILE A 581 1.70 -17.06 20.75
N LEU A 582 2.73 -17.23 19.91
CA LEU A 582 2.54 -17.64 18.52
C LEU A 582 1.88 -19.04 18.41
N CYS A 583 2.26 -19.97 19.29
CA CYS A 583 1.64 -21.30 19.38
C CYS A 583 0.16 -21.21 19.80
N ASN A 584 -0.17 -20.40 20.81
CA ASN A 584 -1.54 -20.22 21.27
C ASN A 584 -2.44 -19.65 20.17
N VAL A 585 -1.96 -18.57 19.53
CA VAL A 585 -2.69 -17.93 18.42
C VAL A 585 -2.82 -18.87 17.23
N GLU A 586 -1.79 -19.67 16.95
CA GLU A 586 -1.88 -20.73 15.93
C GLU A 586 -2.86 -21.84 16.31
N HIS A 587 -2.98 -22.19 17.59
CA HIS A 587 -3.96 -23.17 18.05
C HIS A 587 -5.39 -22.65 17.90
N TRP A 588 -5.64 -21.39 18.30
CA TRP A 588 -6.97 -20.79 18.22
C TRP A 588 -7.41 -20.48 16.79
N ILE A 589 -6.49 -20.02 15.94
CA ILE A 589 -6.82 -19.40 14.65
C ILE A 589 -6.39 -20.25 13.45
N ASN A 590 -5.37 -21.10 13.60
CA ASN A 590 -4.76 -21.89 12.52
C ASN A 590 -4.29 -21.00 11.35
N TRP A 591 -3.58 -19.90 11.65
CA TRP A 591 -3.13 -18.91 10.66
C TRP A 591 -1.98 -19.44 9.78
N THR A 592 -1.20 -20.41 10.27
CA THR A 592 -0.12 -21.05 9.48
C THR A 592 -0.65 -21.81 8.27
N ARG A 593 -1.97 -22.06 8.20
CA ARG A 593 -2.63 -22.70 7.07
C ARG A 593 -2.33 -22.01 5.75
N HIS A 594 -2.04 -20.72 5.69
CA HIS A 594 -1.77 -20.01 4.41
C HIS A 594 -0.37 -20.27 3.85
N PHE A 595 0.56 -20.77 4.67
CA PHE A 595 1.95 -20.96 4.26
C PHE A 595 2.15 -22.30 3.56
N GLY A 596 2.93 -22.31 2.49
CA GLY A 596 3.13 -23.50 1.65
C GLY A 596 3.81 -23.18 0.33
N PRO A 597 4.21 -24.18 -0.47
CA PRO A 597 4.88 -23.97 -1.75
C PRO A 597 4.15 -22.98 -2.67
N SER A 598 4.89 -22.21 -3.48
CA SER A 598 4.32 -21.27 -4.46
C SER A 598 3.34 -21.93 -5.43
N SER A 599 3.55 -23.21 -5.74
CA SER A 599 2.67 -24.04 -6.59
C SER A 599 1.26 -24.26 -6.04
N GLY A 600 1.02 -23.90 -4.76
CA GLY A 600 -0.24 -24.12 -4.05
C GLY A 600 -0.47 -25.59 -3.63
N SER A 601 0.55 -26.45 -3.77
CA SER A 601 0.50 -27.85 -3.36
C SER A 601 0.72 -28.02 -1.85
N ASP A 602 0.45 -29.20 -1.31
CA ASP A 602 0.73 -29.51 0.09
C ASP A 602 2.22 -29.45 0.40
N SER A 603 2.54 -29.03 1.63
CA SER A 603 3.90 -28.94 2.11
C SER A 603 4.50 -30.33 2.28
N LYS A 604 5.71 -30.54 1.75
CA LYS A 604 6.53 -31.74 2.00
C LYS A 604 7.46 -31.60 3.21
N LEU A 605 7.33 -30.50 3.96
CA LEU A 605 8.12 -30.27 5.17
C LEU A 605 7.63 -31.20 6.30
N LYS A 606 8.56 -31.77 7.08
CA LYS A 606 8.24 -32.44 8.35
C LYS A 606 7.76 -31.39 9.36
N ASN A 607 6.65 -31.62 10.06
CA ASN A 607 6.06 -30.66 11.01
C ASN A 607 5.92 -29.22 10.46
N PRO A 608 5.11 -29.00 9.40
CA PRO A 608 5.05 -27.70 8.74
C PRO A 608 4.60 -26.56 9.66
N ARG A 609 3.65 -26.80 10.57
CA ARG A 609 3.14 -25.78 11.51
C ARG A 609 4.25 -25.22 12.40
N GLU A 610 4.98 -26.11 13.06
CA GLU A 610 6.15 -25.78 13.88
C GLU A 610 7.17 -24.95 13.09
N ARG A 611 7.53 -25.38 11.88
CA ARG A 611 8.47 -24.65 11.01
C ARG A 611 7.98 -23.26 10.64
N TYR A 612 6.70 -23.10 10.39
CA TYR A 612 6.10 -21.81 10.06
C TYR A 612 6.08 -20.84 11.24
N ILE A 613 5.83 -21.33 12.45
CA ILE A 613 5.94 -20.55 13.70
C ILE A 613 7.37 -20.08 13.90
N LEU A 614 8.36 -20.98 13.82
CA LEU A 614 9.78 -20.63 13.99
C LEU A 614 10.27 -19.64 12.93
N THR A 615 9.83 -19.82 11.67
CA THR A 615 10.16 -18.88 10.59
C THR A 615 9.55 -17.49 10.88
N THR A 616 8.30 -17.44 11.34
CA THR A 616 7.62 -16.20 11.71
C THR A 616 8.33 -15.50 12.87
N PHE A 617 8.72 -16.25 13.90
CA PHE A 617 9.52 -15.75 15.01
C PHE A 617 10.86 -15.17 14.54
N ALA A 618 11.62 -15.94 13.75
CA ALA A 618 12.96 -15.57 13.29
C ALA A 618 12.98 -14.28 12.48
N TYR A 619 12.04 -14.13 11.54
CA TYR A 619 11.97 -12.95 10.67
C TYR A 619 11.19 -11.80 11.31
N GLY A 620 10.11 -12.06 12.04
CA GLY A 620 9.29 -11.03 12.67
C GLY A 620 9.97 -10.31 13.84
N CYS A 621 10.89 -10.99 14.54
CA CYS A 621 11.70 -10.39 15.60
C CYS A 621 13.06 -9.87 15.10
N ASN A 622 13.31 -9.89 13.77
CA ASN A 622 14.58 -9.51 13.12
C ASN A 622 15.82 -10.27 13.60
N LEU A 623 15.67 -11.49 14.12
CA LEU A 623 16.82 -12.33 14.49
C LEU A 623 17.55 -12.86 13.25
N GLY A 624 16.81 -13.09 12.18
CA GLY A 624 17.29 -13.76 10.99
C GLY A 624 17.48 -15.27 11.21
N PRO A 625 17.57 -16.03 10.11
CA PRO A 625 17.49 -17.50 10.19
C PRO A 625 18.69 -18.14 10.90
N VAL A 626 19.89 -17.57 10.77
CA VAL A 626 21.12 -18.15 11.34
C VAL A 626 21.15 -17.97 12.85
N GLN A 627 20.87 -16.76 13.35
CA GLN A 627 20.91 -16.49 14.78
C GLN A 627 19.73 -17.16 15.47
N ALA A 628 18.52 -17.15 14.89
CA ALA A 628 17.36 -17.83 15.45
C ALA A 628 17.63 -19.33 15.66
N ALA A 629 18.21 -20.01 14.66
CA ALA A 629 18.54 -21.44 14.72
C ALA A 629 19.52 -21.80 15.87
N ARG A 630 20.39 -20.88 16.30
CA ARG A 630 21.33 -21.14 17.41
C ARG A 630 20.66 -21.25 18.78
N HIS A 631 19.43 -20.76 18.90
CA HIS A 631 18.63 -20.80 20.12
C HIS A 631 17.48 -21.82 20.04
N MET A 632 17.48 -22.68 19.02
CA MET A 632 16.47 -23.72 18.75
C MET A 632 17.09 -25.13 18.89
N ARG A 633 16.25 -26.17 18.94
CA ARG A 633 16.69 -27.58 18.99
C ARG A 633 17.46 -28.00 17.72
N GLU A 634 18.24 -29.09 17.80
CA GLU A 634 19.24 -29.50 16.79
C GLU A 634 18.69 -29.72 15.36
N ASP A 635 17.39 -29.93 15.18
CA ASP A 635 16.75 -30.24 13.89
C ASP A 635 16.33 -29.01 13.07
N VAL A 636 16.49 -27.80 13.61
CA VAL A 636 16.16 -26.54 12.93
C VAL A 636 17.44 -25.75 12.61
N THR A 637 17.86 -25.79 11.35
CA THR A 637 19.03 -25.04 10.87
C THR A 637 18.64 -23.74 10.20
N GLY A 638 19.57 -22.78 10.12
CA GLY A 638 19.34 -21.52 9.40
C GLY A 638 19.03 -21.71 7.91
N SER A 639 19.57 -22.76 7.26
CA SER A 639 19.22 -23.07 5.88
C SER A 639 17.77 -23.53 5.73
N VAL A 640 17.23 -24.27 6.70
CA VAL A 640 15.82 -24.70 6.70
C VAL A 640 14.87 -23.53 6.88
N LEU A 641 15.17 -22.60 7.80
CA LEU A 641 14.34 -21.39 8.00
C LEU A 641 14.38 -20.47 6.76
N SER A 642 15.57 -20.28 6.18
CA SER A 642 15.74 -19.50 4.95
C SER A 642 14.99 -20.13 3.78
N TYR A 643 15.10 -21.46 3.60
CA TYR A 643 14.34 -22.20 2.59
C TYR A 643 12.83 -22.03 2.78
N THR A 644 12.35 -22.13 4.02
CA THR A 644 10.93 -21.98 4.33
C THR A 644 10.44 -20.58 3.98
N ASN A 645 11.15 -19.53 4.38
CA ASN A 645 10.80 -18.15 4.02
C ASN A 645 10.81 -17.91 2.50
N GLN A 646 11.82 -18.42 1.79
CA GLN A 646 11.95 -18.21 0.35
C GLN A 646 10.90 -18.98 -0.47
N ARG A 647 10.56 -20.21 -0.05
CA ARG A 647 9.76 -21.15 -0.88
C ARG A 647 8.31 -21.30 -0.42
N HIS A 648 8.03 -21.08 0.87
CA HIS A 648 6.71 -21.30 1.45
C HIS A 648 5.95 -20.01 1.79
N VAL A 649 6.65 -18.88 1.91
CA VAL A 649 6.05 -17.63 2.39
C VAL A 649 6.22 -16.51 1.35
N THR A 650 5.13 -15.81 1.09
CA THR A 650 5.08 -14.58 0.28
C THR A 650 4.41 -13.48 1.08
N ALA A 651 4.66 -12.21 0.75
CA ALA A 651 4.00 -11.07 1.41
C ALA A 651 2.46 -11.27 1.48
N ARG A 652 1.85 -11.67 0.35
CA ARG A 652 0.41 -11.98 0.27
C ARG A 652 -0.03 -13.05 1.27
N LYS A 653 0.76 -14.10 1.49
CA LYS A 653 0.41 -15.18 2.43
C LYS A 653 0.47 -14.70 3.89
N ILE A 654 1.39 -13.78 4.20
CA ILE A 654 1.44 -13.15 5.52
C ILE A 654 0.21 -12.25 5.71
N ASP A 655 -0.18 -11.48 4.70
CA ASP A 655 -1.42 -10.67 4.74
C ASP A 655 -2.67 -11.53 4.97
N GLN A 656 -2.74 -12.73 4.36
CA GLN A 656 -3.83 -13.68 4.59
C GLN A 656 -3.84 -14.24 6.03
N ALA A 657 -2.67 -14.51 6.60
CA ALA A 657 -2.55 -14.92 8.00
C ALA A 657 -2.93 -13.78 8.97
N LEU A 658 -2.49 -12.56 8.68
CA LEU A 658 -2.85 -11.36 9.42
C LEU A 658 -4.36 -11.14 9.43
N LYS A 659 -5.01 -11.25 8.25
CA LYS A 659 -6.46 -11.16 8.12
C LYS A 659 -7.19 -12.09 9.08
N ASP A 660 -6.78 -13.35 9.18
CA ASP A 660 -7.44 -14.29 10.09
C ASP A 660 -7.33 -13.85 11.56
N ILE A 661 -6.18 -13.32 11.97
CA ILE A 661 -5.97 -12.80 13.34
C ILE A 661 -6.89 -11.58 13.59
N ILE A 662 -6.92 -10.64 12.65
CA ILE A 662 -7.75 -9.43 12.72
C ILE A 662 -9.24 -9.79 12.80
N ASP A 663 -9.70 -10.71 11.97
CA ASP A 663 -11.11 -11.14 11.93
C ASP A 663 -11.54 -11.77 13.27
N HIS A 664 -10.73 -12.66 13.85
CA HIS A 664 -11.04 -13.27 15.14
C HIS A 664 -10.95 -12.24 16.27
N TYR A 665 -9.96 -11.35 16.24
CA TYR A 665 -9.84 -10.23 17.18
C TYR A 665 -11.11 -9.38 17.21
N HIS A 666 -11.64 -9.04 16.04
CA HIS A 666 -12.85 -8.22 15.90
C HIS A 666 -14.14 -8.94 16.32
N ARG A 667 -14.28 -10.23 15.96
CA ARG A 667 -15.52 -11.00 16.17
C ARG A 667 -15.67 -11.54 17.59
N GLU A 668 -14.60 -12.08 18.15
CA GLU A 668 -14.67 -12.89 19.38
C GLU A 668 -14.67 -12.03 20.66
N PHE A 669 -14.03 -10.85 20.65
CA PHE A 669 -13.82 -10.03 21.85
C PHE A 669 -14.73 -8.80 21.92
N ASP A 670 -15.18 -8.48 23.13
CA ASP A 670 -15.91 -7.24 23.41
C ASP A 670 -14.99 -6.09 23.86
N LEU A 671 -13.84 -6.40 24.46
CA LEU A 671 -12.89 -5.39 24.95
C LEU A 671 -12.42 -4.43 23.83
N PRO A 672 -12.01 -4.89 22.62
CA PRO A 672 -11.60 -3.98 21.56
C PRO A 672 -12.67 -2.98 21.12
N LYS A 673 -13.96 -3.34 21.27
CA LYS A 673 -15.10 -2.49 20.88
C LYS A 673 -15.25 -1.28 21.81
N LEU A 674 -14.66 -1.33 23.01
CA LEU A 674 -14.58 -0.18 23.91
C LEU A 674 -13.51 0.84 23.48
N TRP A 675 -12.52 0.42 22.70
CA TRP A 675 -11.43 1.29 22.21
C TRP A 675 -11.76 1.97 20.89
N GLY A 676 -12.52 1.29 20.03
CA GLY A 676 -12.92 1.76 18.72
C GLY A 676 -13.85 0.77 18.00
N LYS A 677 -14.63 1.27 17.03
CA LYS A 677 -15.58 0.45 16.27
C LYS A 677 -14.94 -0.24 15.05
N GLY A 678 -13.71 0.12 14.70
CA GLY A 678 -13.07 -0.32 13.45
C GLY A 678 -13.49 0.50 12.24
N GLU A 679 -14.13 1.66 12.44
CA GLU A 679 -14.61 2.57 11.38
C GLU A 679 -13.52 3.58 10.97
N SER A 680 -12.50 3.78 11.82
CA SER A 680 -11.38 4.67 11.54
C SER A 680 -10.03 3.98 11.72
N ALA A 681 -9.04 4.42 10.96
CA ALA A 681 -7.65 4.01 11.10
C ALA A 681 -6.72 5.23 11.05
N ALA A 682 -5.52 5.10 11.60
CA ALA A 682 -4.43 6.06 11.41
C ALA A 682 -3.30 5.43 10.62
N ALA A 683 -2.69 6.22 9.75
CA ALA A 683 -1.54 5.82 8.97
C ALA A 683 -0.31 6.67 9.27
N ASP A 684 0.82 5.99 9.46
CA ASP A 684 2.10 6.61 9.81
C ASP A 684 3.29 5.80 9.29
N GLY A 685 4.39 6.50 9.01
CA GLY A 685 5.63 5.94 8.47
C GLY A 685 6.77 6.00 9.48
N THR A 686 7.36 4.84 9.81
CA THR A 686 8.54 4.75 10.67
C THR A 686 9.79 4.39 9.87
N LYS A 687 10.89 5.12 10.06
CA LYS A 687 12.18 4.82 9.40
C LYS A 687 12.85 3.60 10.03
N TYR A 688 13.31 2.69 9.18
CA TYR A 688 14.23 1.59 9.47
C TYR A 688 15.54 1.81 8.72
N ASP A 689 16.66 1.48 9.37
CA ASP A 689 17.97 1.48 8.70
C ASP A 689 18.10 0.22 7.84
N ILE A 690 18.70 0.38 6.65
CA ILE A 690 18.90 -0.72 5.69
C ILE A 690 20.34 -0.72 5.18
N TYR A 691 20.80 -1.85 4.65
CA TYR A 691 22.06 -1.86 3.92
C TYR A 691 22.01 -0.94 2.70
N GLU A 692 23.08 -0.20 2.49
CA GLU A 692 23.03 0.92 1.57
C GLU A 692 23.15 0.50 0.08
N GLU A 693 23.68 -0.69 -0.24
CA GLU A 693 23.99 -1.12 -1.63
C GLU A 693 22.77 -1.60 -2.45
N ASN A 694 21.67 -0.85 -2.42
CA ASN A 694 20.47 -1.13 -3.22
C ASN A 694 19.84 0.16 -3.80
N LEU A 695 18.89 -0.01 -4.72
CA LEU A 695 18.21 1.12 -5.38
C LEU A 695 17.26 1.88 -4.43
N LEU A 696 16.75 1.23 -3.37
CA LEU A 696 15.76 1.79 -2.43
C LEU A 696 16.40 2.55 -1.25
N ALA A 697 17.70 2.40 -1.03
CA ALA A 697 18.45 3.08 0.02
C ALA A 697 18.59 4.56 -0.32
N GLU A 698 17.72 5.36 0.31
CA GLU A 698 17.71 6.81 0.17
C GLU A 698 17.95 7.49 1.52
N TYR A 699 18.57 8.66 1.46
CA TYR A 699 18.85 9.46 2.65
C TYR A 699 17.58 10.17 3.11
N HIS A 700 17.17 9.97 4.36
CA HIS A 700 15.98 10.61 4.89
C HIS A 700 16.30 11.94 5.58
N ILE A 701 15.85 13.06 4.99
CA ILE A 701 16.16 14.41 5.49
C ILE A 701 15.63 14.65 6.92
N ARG A 702 14.41 14.19 7.25
CA ARG A 702 13.80 14.38 8.59
C ARG A 702 14.45 13.56 9.71
N TYR A 703 14.95 12.36 9.39
CA TYR A 703 15.39 11.38 10.38
C TYR A 703 16.92 11.23 10.42
N GLY A 704 17.64 11.71 9.40
CA GLY A 704 19.08 11.53 9.24
C GLY A 704 19.46 10.10 8.86
N GLY A 705 20.32 9.95 7.86
CA GLY A 705 20.87 8.64 7.43
C GLY A 705 20.05 7.92 6.35
N TYR A 706 20.63 6.82 5.83
CA TYR A 706 20.03 5.97 4.81
C TYR A 706 19.06 4.95 5.41
N GLY A 707 17.95 4.66 4.73
CA GLY A 707 16.94 3.74 5.25
C GLY A 707 15.78 3.49 4.31
N GLY A 708 14.75 2.81 4.82
CA GLY A 708 13.41 2.75 4.25
C GLY A 708 12.35 3.06 5.30
N ILE A 709 11.11 3.24 4.88
CA ILE A 709 9.96 3.60 5.70
C ILE A 709 9.04 2.38 5.78
N ALA A 710 8.83 1.85 6.98
CA ALA A 710 7.74 0.92 7.26
C ALA A 710 6.48 1.75 7.50
N TYR A 711 5.53 1.63 6.59
CA TYR A 711 4.27 2.36 6.62
C TYR A 711 3.16 1.45 7.12
N HIS A 712 2.43 1.89 8.14
CA HIS A 712 1.39 1.08 8.79
C HIS A 712 0.04 1.79 8.76
N HIS A 713 -1.03 1.00 8.70
CA HIS A 713 -2.39 1.42 9.06
C HIS A 713 -2.81 0.72 10.34
N VAL A 714 -3.11 1.48 11.38
CA VAL A 714 -3.56 0.97 12.67
C VAL A 714 -4.98 1.43 12.91
N SER A 715 -5.87 0.46 13.16
CA SER A 715 -7.28 0.69 13.46
C SER A 715 -7.47 1.44 14.79
N ASP A 716 -8.57 2.15 14.94
CA ASP A 716 -8.98 2.76 16.21
C ASP A 716 -9.15 1.74 17.35
N ASN A 717 -9.29 0.44 17.06
CA ASN A 717 -9.30 -0.64 18.03
C ASN A 717 -7.92 -1.28 18.28
N TYR A 718 -6.82 -0.58 17.95
CA TYR A 718 -5.41 -0.94 18.20
C TYR A 718 -4.82 -2.08 17.36
N ILE A 719 -5.57 -2.71 16.44
CA ILE A 719 -5.01 -3.76 15.58
C ILE A 719 -4.38 -3.15 14.32
N ALA A 720 -3.22 -3.66 13.89
CA ALA A 720 -2.62 -3.27 12.61
C ALA A 720 -3.38 -3.96 11.47
N LEU A 721 -3.81 -3.17 10.49
CA LEU A 721 -4.61 -3.64 9.35
C LEU A 721 -3.78 -3.87 8.10
N PHE A 722 -2.73 -3.08 7.92
CA PHE A 722 -1.93 -3.08 6.72
C PHE A 722 -0.53 -2.56 7.00
N SER A 723 0.44 -3.08 6.26
CA SER A 723 1.77 -2.49 6.14
C SER A 723 2.35 -2.58 4.75
N HIS A 724 3.29 -1.66 4.49
CA HIS A 724 4.08 -1.65 3.28
C HIS A 724 5.46 -1.03 3.54
N PHE A 725 6.50 -1.57 2.89
CA PHE A 725 7.84 -1.03 2.91
C PHE A 725 8.03 -0.05 1.74
N ILE A 726 8.30 1.21 2.08
CA ILE A 726 8.43 2.33 1.14
C ILE A 726 9.90 2.82 1.15
N PRO A 727 10.52 3.10 -0.01
CA PRO A 727 11.83 3.75 -0.04
C PRO A 727 11.80 5.14 0.59
N CYS A 728 12.88 5.56 1.25
CA CYS A 728 12.98 6.95 1.70
C CYS A 728 12.89 7.91 0.50
N GLY A 729 12.38 9.13 0.70
CA GLY A 729 12.24 10.13 -0.38
C GLY A 729 11.01 9.96 -1.28
N VAL A 730 10.31 8.83 -1.22
CA VAL A 730 8.98 8.66 -1.81
C VAL A 730 7.94 9.33 -0.91
N TRP A 731 6.97 10.02 -1.51
CA TRP A 731 5.91 10.69 -0.77
C TRP A 731 4.92 9.67 -0.19
N GLU A 732 4.91 9.50 1.14
CA GLU A 732 4.17 8.45 1.86
C GLU A 732 2.66 8.49 1.61
N ALA A 733 2.12 9.70 1.41
CA ALA A 733 0.69 9.91 1.22
C ALA A 733 0.09 9.18 0.01
N VAL A 734 0.95 8.77 -0.93
CA VAL A 734 0.62 7.93 -2.07
C VAL A 734 0.08 6.55 -1.63
N TYR A 735 0.49 6.05 -0.47
CA TYR A 735 0.13 4.74 0.06
C TYR A 735 -1.01 4.79 1.11
N ILE A 736 -1.47 5.98 1.52
CA ILE A 736 -2.58 6.17 2.48
C ILE A 736 -3.83 5.40 2.01
N LEU A 737 -4.19 5.51 0.73
CA LEU A 737 -5.41 4.90 0.21
C LEU A 737 -5.23 3.41 -0.10
N ASP A 738 -4.02 3.02 -0.48
CA ASP A 738 -3.72 1.65 -0.91
C ASP A 738 -3.92 0.64 0.22
N GLY A 739 -3.59 1.02 1.46
CA GLY A 739 -3.80 0.16 2.63
C GLY A 739 -5.26 -0.14 2.92
N LEU A 740 -6.16 0.85 2.75
CA LEU A 740 -7.61 0.64 2.89
C LEU A 740 -8.16 -0.23 1.77
N LEU A 741 -7.74 0.01 0.52
CA LEU A 741 -8.23 -0.73 -0.64
C LEU A 741 -7.75 -2.19 -0.68
N LYS A 742 -6.61 -2.48 -0.07
CA LYS A 742 -6.03 -3.83 -0.01
C LYS A 742 -6.39 -4.59 1.27
N ASN A 743 -6.99 -3.92 2.25
CA ASN A 743 -7.42 -4.57 3.47
C ASN A 743 -8.63 -5.46 3.17
N GLU A 744 -8.47 -6.77 3.32
CA GLU A 744 -9.52 -7.75 3.10
C GLU A 744 -10.15 -8.26 4.41
N SER A 745 -9.76 -7.73 5.58
CA SER A 745 -10.31 -8.14 6.88
C SER A 745 -11.73 -7.63 7.11
N ASP A 746 -12.39 -8.12 8.15
CA ASP A 746 -13.71 -7.66 8.59
C ASP A 746 -13.71 -6.22 9.11
N VAL A 747 -12.54 -5.71 9.52
CA VAL A 747 -12.38 -4.34 10.00
C VAL A 747 -12.17 -3.45 8.78
N GLN A 748 -13.22 -2.79 8.31
CA GLN A 748 -13.25 -1.98 7.08
C GLN A 748 -13.46 -0.49 7.39
N PRO A 749 -12.39 0.24 7.78
CA PRO A 749 -12.52 1.65 8.10
C PRO A 749 -12.78 2.50 6.85
N ASP A 750 -13.74 3.42 6.95
CA ASP A 750 -14.05 4.41 5.92
C ASP A 750 -13.30 5.73 6.14
N THR A 751 -12.67 5.89 7.32
CA THR A 751 -12.02 7.11 7.77
C THR A 751 -10.53 6.86 8.01
N ILE A 752 -9.68 7.72 7.44
CA ILE A 752 -8.22 7.61 7.57
C ILE A 752 -7.60 8.89 8.10
N HIS A 753 -6.93 8.76 9.24
CA HIS A 753 -6.10 9.79 9.84
C HIS A 753 -4.69 9.64 9.29
N ALA A 754 -4.06 10.74 8.89
CA ALA A 754 -2.71 10.75 8.36
C ALA A 754 -1.93 11.94 8.89
N ASP A 755 -0.61 11.90 8.74
CA ASP A 755 0.24 13.02 9.12
C ASP A 755 0.09 14.20 8.14
N THR A 756 0.76 15.33 8.40
CA THR A 756 0.65 16.55 7.55
C THR A 756 0.99 16.28 6.07
N GLN A 757 1.77 15.24 5.76
CA GLN A 757 2.03 14.83 4.38
C GLN A 757 0.77 14.42 3.60
N GLY A 758 -0.31 14.00 4.26
CA GLY A 758 -1.57 13.61 3.61
C GLY A 758 -2.40 14.76 3.00
N GLN A 759 -1.98 16.02 3.13
CA GLN A 759 -2.80 17.19 2.77
C GLN A 759 -2.88 17.58 1.28
N SER A 760 -2.40 16.72 0.39
CA SER A 760 -2.42 16.99 -1.06
C SER A 760 -3.84 17.02 -1.61
N THR A 761 -4.12 18.01 -2.45
CA THR A 761 -5.44 18.14 -3.07
C THR A 761 -5.81 16.93 -3.93
N PRO A 762 -4.96 16.40 -4.84
CA PRO A 762 -5.27 15.15 -5.54
C PRO A 762 -5.66 13.98 -4.64
N VAL A 763 -5.04 13.84 -3.45
CA VAL A 763 -5.37 12.75 -2.51
C VAL A 763 -6.72 12.99 -1.85
N PHE A 764 -7.07 14.23 -1.51
CA PHE A 764 -8.42 14.60 -1.08
C PHE A 764 -9.47 14.33 -2.18
N GLY A 765 -9.17 14.64 -3.44
CA GLY A 765 -10.07 14.38 -4.56
C GLY A 765 -10.29 12.89 -4.79
N LEU A 766 -9.21 12.11 -4.81
CA LEU A 766 -9.28 10.66 -5.01
C LEU A 766 -9.94 9.93 -3.83
N SER A 767 -9.62 10.30 -2.59
CA SER A 767 -10.25 9.73 -1.39
C SER A 767 -11.76 9.96 -1.37
N HIS A 768 -12.21 11.19 -1.68
CA HIS A 768 -13.63 11.50 -1.79
C HIS A 768 -14.35 10.60 -2.80
N LEU A 769 -13.79 10.46 -4.01
CA LEU A 769 -14.39 9.59 -5.02
C LEU A 769 -14.37 8.11 -4.65
N LEU A 770 -13.44 7.67 -3.80
CA LEU A 770 -13.39 6.30 -3.28
C LEU A 770 -14.33 6.06 -2.09
N GLY A 771 -15.01 7.09 -1.59
CA GLY A 771 -15.83 7.01 -0.37
C GLY A 771 -15.03 7.03 0.93
N ILE A 772 -13.77 7.48 0.89
CA ILE A 772 -12.85 7.51 2.04
C ILE A 772 -12.78 8.92 2.62
N LYS A 773 -13.00 9.05 3.94
CA LYS A 773 -12.86 10.31 4.68
C LYS A 773 -11.42 10.51 5.13
N LEU A 774 -10.67 11.33 4.38
CA LEU A 774 -9.30 11.69 4.71
C LEU A 774 -9.27 12.82 5.77
N MET A 775 -8.69 12.54 6.94
CA MET A 775 -8.64 13.46 8.08
C MET A 775 -7.20 13.68 8.60
N PRO A 776 -6.36 14.44 7.88
CA PRO A 776 -4.96 14.60 8.24
C PRO A 776 -4.76 15.52 9.45
N ARG A 777 -3.76 15.23 10.29
CA ARG A 777 -3.30 16.11 11.37
C ARG A 777 -2.51 17.28 10.78
N ILE A 778 -3.00 18.51 10.96
CA ILE A 778 -2.44 19.70 10.33
C ILE A 778 -1.62 20.54 11.33
N ARG A 779 -0.30 20.66 11.09
CA ARG A 779 0.58 21.50 11.93
C ARG A 779 0.60 22.98 11.53
N ASN A 780 0.63 23.30 10.23
CA ASN A 780 0.82 24.66 9.70
C ASN A 780 -0.39 25.19 8.91
N PHE A 781 -1.59 25.14 9.49
CA PHE A 781 -2.85 25.50 8.82
C PHE A 781 -2.88 26.96 8.29
N LYS A 782 -2.15 27.89 8.94
CA LYS A 782 -2.06 29.31 8.54
C LYS A 782 -1.53 29.56 7.12
N LYS A 783 -0.75 28.62 6.57
CA LYS A 783 -0.16 28.74 5.23
C LYS A 783 -1.00 28.07 4.13
N LEU A 784 -2.14 27.49 4.49
CA LEU A 784 -2.99 26.77 3.54
C LEU A 784 -4.00 27.71 2.90
N THR A 785 -4.10 27.64 1.58
CA THR A 785 -5.12 28.34 0.78
C THR A 785 -6.49 27.70 0.99
N PHE A 786 -7.46 28.49 1.45
CA PHE A 786 -8.89 28.17 1.37
C PHE A 786 -9.45 28.72 0.07
N PHE A 787 -10.23 27.91 -0.63
CA PHE A 787 -10.83 28.28 -1.90
C PHE A 787 -12.26 28.72 -1.71
N ARG A 788 -12.73 29.68 -2.51
CA ARG A 788 -14.08 30.19 -2.47
C ARG A 788 -14.93 29.52 -3.57
N PRO A 789 -16.24 29.29 -3.34
CA PRO A 789 -17.11 28.75 -4.38
C PRO A 789 -17.23 29.65 -5.62
N SER A 790 -17.17 30.96 -5.46
CA SER A 790 -17.21 31.93 -6.56
C SER A 790 -16.68 33.28 -6.09
N SER A 791 -16.12 34.11 -6.97
CA SER A 791 -15.45 35.37 -6.59
C SER A 791 -16.38 36.42 -5.95
N ASP A 792 -17.67 36.35 -6.25
CA ASP A 792 -18.74 37.24 -5.79
C ASP A 792 -19.24 36.92 -4.36
N MET A 793 -18.96 35.72 -3.85
CA MET A 793 -19.50 35.25 -2.58
C MET A 793 -18.68 35.75 -1.38
N LYS A 794 -19.29 36.46 -0.45
CA LYS A 794 -18.62 36.99 0.75
C LYS A 794 -19.21 36.43 2.04
N TYR A 795 -18.35 36.26 3.05
CA TYR A 795 -18.74 35.82 4.39
C TYR A 795 -18.55 36.95 5.40
N LYS A 796 -19.21 36.90 6.56
CA LYS A 796 -19.15 38.00 7.53
C LYS A 796 -17.95 37.91 8.46
N HIS A 797 -17.62 36.70 8.90
CA HIS A 797 -16.64 36.41 9.94
C HIS A 797 -15.43 35.64 9.41
N ILE A 798 -15.58 34.82 8.35
CA ILE A 798 -14.50 33.98 7.81
C ILE A 798 -13.95 34.42 6.44
N ASP A 799 -14.36 35.58 5.91
CA ASP A 799 -14.01 35.97 4.52
C ASP A 799 -12.51 36.06 4.27
N SER A 800 -11.74 36.50 5.27
CA SER A 800 -10.29 36.65 5.20
C SER A 800 -9.53 35.33 5.03
N LEU A 801 -10.17 34.18 5.27
CA LEU A 801 -9.54 32.87 5.09
C LEU A 801 -9.35 32.54 3.60
N PHE A 802 -10.23 33.05 2.74
CA PHE A 802 -10.31 32.67 1.33
C PHE A 802 -9.37 33.52 0.46
N SER A 803 -8.58 32.86 -0.39
CA SER A 803 -7.56 33.53 -1.22
C SER A 803 -7.64 33.21 -2.72
N ASP A 804 -8.44 32.22 -3.12
CA ASP A 804 -8.58 31.81 -4.52
C ASP A 804 -9.97 31.18 -4.75
N THR A 805 -10.33 30.82 -5.99
CA THR A 805 -11.63 30.25 -6.37
C THR A 805 -11.51 28.86 -6.98
N ILE A 806 -12.60 28.08 -6.93
CA ILE A 806 -12.69 26.76 -7.58
C ILE A 806 -13.04 26.90 -9.07
N ASP A 807 -12.35 26.15 -9.93
CA ASP A 807 -12.75 25.94 -11.33
C ASP A 807 -13.72 24.76 -11.45
N TRP A 808 -15.02 25.07 -11.42
CA TRP A 808 -16.09 24.07 -11.50
C TRP A 808 -16.19 23.41 -12.87
N ASN A 809 -15.90 24.15 -13.94
CA ASN A 809 -16.01 23.65 -15.32
C ASN A 809 -15.03 22.51 -15.56
N LEU A 810 -13.84 22.58 -14.94
CA LEU A 810 -12.85 21.52 -15.08
C LEU A 810 -13.30 20.21 -14.43
N ILE A 811 -14.00 20.28 -13.30
CA ILE A 811 -14.56 19.08 -12.62
C ILE A 811 -15.68 18.50 -13.47
N GLU A 812 -16.58 19.35 -13.97
CA GLU A 812 -17.72 18.93 -14.81
C GLU A 812 -17.24 18.23 -16.10
N LEU A 813 -16.29 18.86 -16.82
CA LEU A 813 -15.76 18.34 -18.08
C LEU A 813 -15.10 16.96 -17.95
N HIS A 814 -14.39 16.73 -16.84
CA HIS A 814 -13.61 15.51 -16.61
C HIS A 814 -14.28 14.53 -15.63
N TRP A 815 -15.55 14.72 -15.29
CA TRP A 815 -16.26 13.88 -14.33
C TRP A 815 -16.19 12.38 -14.70
N LYS A 816 -16.47 12.03 -15.96
CA LYS A 816 -16.37 10.64 -16.43
C LYS A 816 -14.94 10.09 -16.34
N ASP A 817 -13.94 10.90 -16.67
CA ASP A 817 -12.53 10.50 -16.60
C ASP A 817 -12.10 10.20 -15.16
N LEU A 818 -12.55 11.03 -14.20
CA LEU A 818 -12.32 10.82 -12.77
C LEU A 818 -12.92 9.49 -12.30
N LEU A 819 -14.16 9.20 -12.69
CA LEU A 819 -14.82 7.92 -12.35
C LEU A 819 -14.15 6.72 -13.01
N ARG A 820 -13.72 6.84 -14.27
CA ARG A 820 -13.00 5.77 -14.97
C ARG A 820 -11.73 5.36 -14.23
N VAL A 821 -11.00 6.34 -13.71
CA VAL A 821 -9.79 6.09 -12.90
C VAL A 821 -10.14 5.34 -11.62
N VAL A 822 -11.16 5.79 -10.91
CA VAL A 822 -11.59 5.21 -9.64
C VAL A 822 -12.10 3.77 -9.83
N LEU A 823 -12.91 3.54 -10.87
CA LEU A 823 -13.37 2.20 -11.25
C LEU A 823 -12.22 1.29 -11.65
N SER A 824 -11.21 1.81 -12.36
CA SER A 824 -10.00 1.06 -12.71
C SER A 824 -9.20 0.63 -11.48
N ILE A 825 -9.17 1.46 -10.43
CA ILE A 825 -8.57 1.13 -9.13
C ILE A 825 -9.38 0.03 -8.43
N LYS A 826 -10.71 0.18 -8.33
CA LYS A 826 -11.58 -0.84 -7.72
C LYS A 826 -11.49 -2.21 -8.42
N HIS A 827 -11.25 -2.23 -9.72
CA HIS A 827 -11.06 -3.47 -10.50
C HIS A 827 -9.61 -4.00 -10.48
N GLY A 828 -8.70 -3.37 -9.73
CA GLY A 828 -7.31 -3.80 -9.59
C GLY A 828 -6.48 -3.67 -10.88
N LYS A 829 -6.94 -2.91 -11.88
CA LYS A 829 -6.21 -2.69 -13.14
C LYS A 829 -5.02 -1.75 -12.94
N ILE A 830 -5.16 -0.81 -12.01
CA ILE A 830 -4.13 0.16 -11.64
C ILE A 830 -4.13 0.36 -10.12
N SER A 831 -2.96 0.52 -9.48
CA SER A 831 -2.90 0.82 -8.05
C SER A 831 -3.09 2.31 -7.76
N SER A 832 -3.73 2.62 -6.64
CA SER A 832 -3.91 3.99 -6.16
C SER A 832 -2.56 4.68 -5.96
N ALA A 833 -1.57 3.94 -5.43
CA ALA A 833 -0.22 4.42 -5.21
C ALA A 833 0.53 4.75 -6.53
N MET A 834 0.44 3.89 -7.54
CA MET A 834 1.11 4.19 -8.81
C MET A 834 0.50 5.44 -9.47
N LEU A 835 -0.82 5.59 -9.42
CA LEU A 835 -1.51 6.75 -9.95
C LEU A 835 -1.15 8.02 -9.18
N LEU A 836 -1.25 8.03 -7.85
CA LEU A 836 -0.94 9.20 -7.03
C LEU A 836 0.54 9.61 -7.14
N ARG A 837 1.46 8.68 -7.45
CA ARG A 837 2.85 9.04 -7.75
C ARG A 837 2.97 9.86 -9.04
N LYS A 838 2.17 9.52 -10.06
CA LYS A 838 2.11 10.24 -11.35
C LYS A 838 1.36 11.57 -11.20
N LEU A 839 0.23 11.56 -10.50
CA LEU A 839 -0.58 12.74 -10.18
C LEU A 839 0.06 13.65 -9.11
N GLY A 840 1.01 13.17 -8.30
CA GLY A 840 1.61 13.97 -7.23
C GLY A 840 2.58 15.04 -7.74
N ASN A 841 3.02 14.94 -8.99
CA ASN A 841 3.93 15.90 -9.60
C ASN A 841 3.13 16.87 -10.46
N TYR A 842 3.38 18.17 -10.28
CA TYR A 842 2.74 19.23 -11.04
C TYR A 842 2.97 19.01 -12.55
N SER A 843 1.93 18.55 -13.25
CA SER A 843 1.90 18.54 -14.71
C SER A 843 1.01 19.65 -15.20
N GLN A 844 1.56 20.48 -16.10
CA GLN A 844 0.78 21.48 -16.82
C GLN A 844 -0.04 20.86 -17.97
N LYS A 845 0.31 19.65 -18.41
CA LYS A 845 -0.30 18.97 -19.56
C LYS A 845 -1.41 17.99 -19.15
N ASN A 846 -1.28 17.37 -17.98
CA ASN A 846 -2.18 16.33 -17.52
C ASN A 846 -3.50 16.92 -16.99
N LYS A 847 -4.52 17.01 -17.85
CA LYS A 847 -5.85 17.50 -17.47
C LYS A 847 -6.53 16.67 -16.38
N LEU A 848 -6.31 15.37 -16.36
CA LEU A 848 -6.84 14.48 -15.32
C LEU A 848 -6.25 14.82 -13.94
N TYR A 849 -4.95 15.12 -13.86
CA TYR A 849 -4.34 15.64 -12.64
C TYR A 849 -5.00 16.95 -12.19
N GLN A 850 -5.22 17.89 -13.12
CA GLN A 850 -5.83 19.17 -12.80
C GLN A 850 -7.25 18.98 -12.29
N ALA A 851 -8.05 18.10 -12.89
CA ALA A 851 -9.39 17.76 -12.41
C ALA A 851 -9.39 17.17 -10.99
N PHE A 852 -8.51 16.19 -10.70
CA PHE A 852 -8.34 15.66 -9.33
C PHE A 852 -7.90 16.74 -8.34
N ARG A 853 -7.04 17.66 -8.77
CA ARG A 853 -6.56 18.77 -7.96
C ARG A 853 -7.69 19.74 -7.63
N GLU A 854 -8.53 20.11 -8.60
CA GLU A 854 -9.66 21.02 -8.38
C GLU A 854 -10.74 20.39 -7.49
N LEU A 855 -11.14 19.14 -7.76
CA LEU A 855 -12.03 18.40 -6.87
C LEU A 855 -11.47 18.34 -5.43
N GLY A 856 -10.17 18.04 -5.33
CA GLY A 856 -9.44 18.02 -4.09
C GLY A 856 -9.40 19.35 -3.34
N ARG A 857 -9.38 20.48 -4.04
CA ARG A 857 -9.46 21.82 -3.43
C ARG A 857 -10.81 22.05 -2.75
N VAL A 858 -11.91 21.55 -3.35
CA VAL A 858 -13.25 21.60 -2.73
C VAL A 858 -13.26 20.81 -1.43
N VAL A 859 -12.95 19.51 -1.50
CA VAL A 859 -12.99 18.58 -0.37
C VAL A 859 -12.06 19.05 0.76
N ARG A 860 -10.83 19.45 0.42
CA ARG A 860 -9.86 19.96 1.40
C ARG A 860 -10.36 21.23 2.08
N THR A 861 -10.95 22.17 1.33
CA THR A 861 -11.44 23.42 1.92
C THR A 861 -12.55 23.14 2.94
N VAL A 862 -13.50 22.25 2.61
CA VAL A 862 -14.55 21.87 3.57
C VAL A 862 -13.96 21.21 4.81
N PHE A 863 -13.02 20.27 4.64
CA PHE A 863 -12.32 19.66 5.77
C PHE A 863 -11.59 20.70 6.63
N LEU A 864 -10.89 21.68 6.03
CA LEU A 864 -10.18 22.72 6.77
C LEU A 864 -11.14 23.59 7.60
N LEU A 865 -12.31 23.94 7.06
CA LEU A 865 -13.34 24.71 7.76
C LEU A 865 -13.91 23.94 8.97
N GLN A 866 -14.13 22.63 8.80
CA GLN A 866 -14.55 21.74 9.89
C GLN A 866 -13.43 21.58 10.93
N TYR A 867 -12.20 21.36 10.50
CA TYR A 867 -11.03 21.15 11.37
C TYR A 867 -10.74 22.35 12.28
N ILE A 868 -10.92 23.58 11.77
CA ILE A 868 -10.77 24.77 12.62
C ILE A 868 -11.95 24.85 13.60
N SER A 869 -13.18 24.59 13.17
CA SER A 869 -14.36 24.91 14.00
C SER A 869 -14.69 23.85 15.05
N ASP A 870 -14.40 22.58 14.77
CA ASP A 870 -14.80 21.43 15.57
C ASP A 870 -13.64 20.92 16.44
N ILE A 871 -13.77 21.05 17.76
CA ILE A 871 -12.76 20.58 18.71
C ILE A 871 -12.78 19.06 18.90
N ASP A 872 -13.93 18.42 18.76
CA ASP A 872 -14.08 16.98 18.95
C ASP A 872 -13.51 16.23 17.74
N LEU A 873 -13.69 16.76 16.52
CA LEU A 873 -12.96 16.29 15.34
C LEU A 873 -11.44 16.30 15.56
N ARG A 874 -10.88 17.40 16.11
CA ARG A 874 -9.44 17.49 16.42
C ARG A 874 -9.00 16.50 17.50
N ARG A 875 -9.84 16.28 18.52
CA ARG A 875 -9.58 15.29 19.58
C ARG A 875 -9.53 13.89 19.00
N THR A 876 -10.49 13.53 18.16
CA THR A 876 -10.54 12.23 17.48
C THR A 876 -9.31 12.02 16.61
N ILE A 877 -8.97 12.99 15.75
CA ILE A 877 -7.75 12.91 14.92
C ILE A 877 -6.51 12.69 15.80
N THR A 878 -6.36 13.47 16.88
CA THR A 878 -5.20 13.35 17.77
C THR A 878 -5.17 12.00 18.50
N ALA A 879 -6.31 11.52 18.98
CA ALA A 879 -6.40 10.25 19.69
C ALA A 879 -6.02 9.07 18.78
N THR A 880 -6.53 9.02 17.55
CA THR A 880 -6.21 7.93 16.62
C THR A 880 -4.75 8.02 16.14
N THR A 881 -4.20 9.22 15.90
CA THR A 881 -2.77 9.38 15.59
C THR A 881 -1.87 8.90 16.74
N ASN A 882 -2.23 9.18 18.00
CA ASN A 882 -1.44 8.68 19.14
C ASN A 882 -1.42 7.14 19.21
N LYS A 883 -2.47 6.44 18.73
CA LYS A 883 -2.52 4.97 18.70
C LYS A 883 -1.50 4.39 17.72
N VAL A 884 -1.38 4.96 16.52
CA VAL A 884 -0.36 4.50 15.55
C VAL A 884 1.06 4.85 16.02
N GLU A 885 1.27 6.01 16.66
CA GLU A 885 2.56 6.35 17.29
C GLU A 885 2.93 5.32 18.38
N ALA A 886 1.97 4.90 19.20
CA ALA A 886 2.17 3.87 20.21
C ALA A 886 2.44 2.48 19.60
N TYR A 887 1.74 2.13 18.52
CA TYR A 887 2.00 0.90 17.76
C TYR A 887 3.43 0.86 17.21
N ASN A 888 3.91 1.96 16.64
CA ASN A 888 5.27 2.05 16.12
C ASN A 888 6.32 1.81 17.22
N GLY A 889 6.08 2.34 18.44
CA GLY A 889 6.89 2.04 19.62
C GLY A 889 6.84 0.55 20.02
N PHE A 890 5.65 -0.05 20.00
CA PHE A 890 5.43 -1.46 20.32
C PHE A 890 6.10 -2.40 19.29
N SER A 891 5.91 -2.16 17.99
CA SER A 891 6.54 -2.92 16.91
C SER A 891 8.07 -2.83 16.98
N LYS A 892 8.62 -1.64 17.25
CA LYS A 892 10.07 -1.47 17.46
C LYS A 892 10.60 -2.28 18.65
N TRP A 893 9.82 -2.44 19.73
CA TRP A 893 10.21 -3.27 20.88
C TRP A 893 10.25 -4.77 20.53
N LEU A 894 9.39 -5.22 19.61
CA LEU A 894 9.36 -6.59 19.10
C LEU A 894 10.48 -6.88 18.10
N PHE A 895 10.94 -5.86 17.39
CA PHE A 895 12.01 -5.94 16.39
C PHE A 895 13.41 -5.86 17.04
N PHE A 896 13.69 -6.73 18.01
CA PHE A 896 14.88 -6.64 18.88
C PHE A 896 16.15 -7.30 18.33
N GLY A 897 16.06 -8.10 17.25
CA GLY A 897 17.21 -8.72 16.60
C GLY A 897 17.93 -7.78 15.61
N GLY A 898 19.17 -8.13 15.25
CA GLY A 898 19.89 -7.51 14.13
C GLY A 898 20.11 -6.00 14.23
N ASP A 899 20.22 -5.45 15.45
CA ASP A 899 20.33 -4.01 15.75
C ASP A 899 19.21 -3.14 15.14
N GLY A 900 18.07 -3.77 14.79
CA GLY A 900 16.96 -3.10 14.11
C GLY A 900 17.22 -2.77 12.64
N ILE A 901 18.32 -3.27 12.05
CA ILE A 901 18.69 -3.07 10.65
C ILE A 901 18.04 -4.17 9.80
N ILE A 902 17.41 -3.79 8.69
CA ILE A 902 16.95 -4.74 7.69
C ILE A 902 18.14 -5.10 6.78
N SER A 903 18.64 -6.32 6.92
CA SER A 903 19.87 -6.79 6.30
C SER A 903 19.73 -7.30 4.86
N ASP A 904 18.52 -7.31 4.29
CA ASP A 904 18.28 -7.79 2.91
C ASP A 904 18.13 -6.62 1.93
N ASN A 905 18.66 -6.77 0.72
CA ASN A 905 18.58 -5.80 -0.36
C ASN A 905 17.47 -6.13 -1.37
N ASP A 906 16.84 -7.31 -1.29
CA ASP A 906 15.66 -7.66 -2.10
C ASP A 906 14.41 -6.95 -1.53
N PRO A 907 13.75 -6.07 -2.32
CA PRO A 907 12.52 -5.41 -1.90
C PRO A 907 11.44 -6.37 -1.41
N GLU A 908 11.36 -7.59 -1.96
CA GLU A 908 10.40 -8.60 -1.53
C GLU A 908 10.70 -9.08 -0.09
N GLN A 909 11.98 -9.19 0.27
CA GLN A 909 12.39 -9.62 1.61
C GLN A 909 12.26 -8.49 2.63
N GLN A 910 12.51 -7.24 2.22
CA GLN A 910 12.25 -6.06 3.04
C GLN A 910 10.75 -5.95 3.37
N GLU A 911 9.88 -6.10 2.36
CA GLU A 911 8.43 -6.14 2.53
C GLU A 911 7.99 -7.26 3.48
N LYS A 912 8.52 -8.48 3.30
CA LYS A 912 8.23 -9.61 4.20
C LYS A 912 8.65 -9.32 5.64
N SER A 913 9.78 -8.65 5.84
CA SER A 913 10.30 -8.36 7.19
C SER A 913 9.32 -7.50 7.99
N ILE A 914 8.77 -6.44 7.38
CA ILE A 914 7.73 -5.60 8.01
C ILE A 914 6.46 -6.41 8.29
N LYS A 915 5.99 -7.19 7.31
CA LYS A 915 4.77 -7.99 7.45
C LYS A 915 4.88 -9.10 8.50
N TYR A 916 6.04 -9.76 8.62
CA TYR A 916 6.28 -10.69 9.71
C TYR A 916 6.27 -9.98 11.06
N GLY A 917 6.85 -8.78 11.14
CA GLY A 917 6.79 -7.93 12.32
C GLY A 917 5.34 -7.67 12.76
N ASP A 918 4.49 -7.27 11.81
CA ASP A 918 3.05 -7.10 12.07
C ASP A 918 2.35 -8.40 12.47
N LEU A 919 2.70 -9.54 11.86
CA LEU A 919 2.12 -10.83 12.21
C LEU A 919 2.42 -11.19 13.67
N VAL A 920 3.66 -10.97 14.11
CA VAL A 920 4.04 -11.13 15.52
C VAL A 920 3.34 -10.10 16.41
N ALA A 921 3.31 -8.83 16.01
CA ALA A 921 2.67 -7.77 16.77
C ALA A 921 1.17 -8.04 16.98
N ASN A 922 0.44 -8.39 15.92
CA ASN A 922 -0.98 -8.71 15.98
C ASN A 922 -1.25 -10.00 16.77
N ALA A 923 -0.40 -11.02 16.69
CA ALA A 923 -0.52 -12.20 17.54
C ALA A 923 -0.38 -11.86 19.03
N ILE A 924 0.54 -10.97 19.38
CA ILE A 924 0.71 -10.51 20.76
C ILE A 924 -0.45 -9.62 21.21
N ILE A 925 -0.92 -8.69 20.36
CA ILE A 925 -2.11 -7.89 20.64
C ILE A 925 -3.32 -8.79 20.91
N PHE A 926 -3.50 -9.84 20.10
CA PHE A 926 -4.56 -10.83 20.28
C PHE A 926 -4.44 -11.53 21.64
N GLN A 927 -3.26 -12.04 21.98
CA GLN A 927 -3.02 -12.71 23.26
C GLN A 927 -3.18 -11.77 24.46
N ASN A 928 -2.69 -10.55 24.37
CA ASN A 928 -2.88 -9.55 25.41
C ASN A 928 -4.36 -9.26 25.65
N VAL A 929 -5.19 -9.23 24.59
CA VAL A 929 -6.64 -9.09 24.75
C VAL A 929 -7.28 -10.32 25.38
N VAL A 930 -6.81 -11.53 25.06
CA VAL A 930 -7.24 -12.76 25.75
C VAL A 930 -6.98 -12.65 27.25
N ASP A 931 -5.73 -12.33 27.62
CA ASP A 931 -5.31 -12.30 29.02
C ASP A 931 -5.96 -11.15 29.79
N LEU A 932 -6.06 -9.95 29.19
CA LEU A 932 -6.79 -8.83 29.76
C LEU A 932 -8.25 -9.17 30.00
N THR A 933 -8.92 -9.79 29.03
CA THR A 933 -10.32 -10.19 29.18
C THR A 933 -10.49 -11.20 30.31
N ALA A 934 -9.60 -12.19 30.42
CA ALA A 934 -9.62 -13.17 31.50
C ALA A 934 -9.43 -12.51 32.88
N VAL A 935 -8.44 -11.63 33.02
CA VAL A 935 -8.16 -10.90 34.26
C VAL A 935 -9.32 -9.99 34.66
N ILE A 936 -9.92 -9.25 33.71
CA ILE A 936 -11.08 -8.38 33.99
C ILE A 936 -12.26 -9.21 34.50
N ARG A 937 -12.52 -10.39 33.91
CA ARG A 937 -13.57 -11.30 34.38
C ARG A 937 -13.28 -11.86 35.75
N GLN A 938 -12.02 -12.21 36.02
CA GLN A 938 -11.58 -12.66 37.34
C GLN A 938 -11.81 -11.56 38.39
N LEU A 939 -11.39 -10.31 38.12
CA LEU A 939 -11.59 -9.18 39.02
C LEU A 939 -13.08 -8.96 39.33
N LYS A 940 -13.95 -9.05 38.31
CA LYS A 940 -15.40 -8.99 38.52
C LYS A 940 -15.93 -10.11 39.42
N ARG A 941 -15.46 -11.35 39.21
CA ARG A 941 -15.84 -12.51 40.05
C ARG A 941 -15.35 -12.37 41.48
N GLU A 942 -14.21 -11.72 41.68
CA GLU A 942 -13.65 -11.37 43.00
C GLU A 942 -14.39 -10.18 43.66
N GLY A 943 -15.34 -9.54 42.99
CA GLY A 943 -16.17 -8.45 43.52
C GLY A 943 -15.60 -7.05 43.31
N TYR A 944 -14.53 -6.88 42.51
CA TYR A 944 -14.02 -5.56 42.16
C TYR A 944 -14.97 -4.84 41.20
N TYR A 945 -15.20 -3.55 41.44
CA TYR A 945 -15.91 -2.69 40.51
C TYR A 945 -14.99 -2.27 39.37
N VAL A 946 -15.39 -2.54 38.12
CA VAL A 946 -14.65 -2.19 36.91
C VAL A 946 -15.48 -1.20 36.10
N ASP A 947 -15.07 0.07 36.10
CA ASP A 947 -15.72 1.14 35.32
C ASP A 947 -15.46 0.92 33.82
N PRO A 948 -16.50 0.84 32.96
CA PRO A 948 -16.33 0.76 31.51
C PRO A 948 -15.53 1.93 30.92
N GLU A 949 -15.56 3.12 31.52
CA GLU A 949 -14.75 4.26 31.08
C GLU A 949 -13.26 4.01 31.30
N ASP A 950 -12.88 3.34 32.40
CA ASP A 950 -11.49 2.98 32.68
C ASP A 950 -11.00 1.92 31.68
N LEU A 951 -11.87 0.98 31.27
CA LEU A 951 -11.54 0.01 30.23
C LEU A 951 -11.30 0.66 28.86
N SER A 952 -12.04 1.73 28.54
CA SER A 952 -11.95 2.44 27.25
C SER A 952 -10.61 3.15 27.02
N VAL A 953 -9.83 3.37 28.08
CA VAL A 953 -8.52 4.03 28.03
C VAL A 953 -7.34 3.09 28.23
N LEU A 954 -7.59 1.79 28.46
CA LEU A 954 -6.55 0.76 28.43
C LEU A 954 -5.99 0.56 27.01
N SER A 955 -4.84 -0.09 26.92
CA SER A 955 -4.19 -0.44 25.64
C SER A 955 -3.77 -1.90 25.64
N PRO A 956 -3.85 -2.60 24.49
CA PRO A 956 -3.35 -3.95 24.35
C PRO A 956 -1.83 -4.02 24.14
N TYR A 957 -1.10 -2.90 24.12
CA TYR A 957 0.35 -2.88 23.88
C TYR A 957 1.19 -3.09 25.16
N LEU A 958 0.75 -4.02 26.01
CA LEU A 958 1.45 -4.37 27.25
C LEU A 958 2.66 -5.26 26.95
N THR A 959 3.84 -4.86 27.43
CA THR A 959 5.12 -5.56 27.17
C THR A 959 5.79 -6.12 28.43
N GLU A 960 5.44 -5.62 29.62
CA GLU A 960 6.13 -5.95 30.87
C GLU A 960 6.09 -7.44 31.23
N HIS A 961 5.00 -8.15 30.88
CA HIS A 961 4.79 -9.57 31.18
C HIS A 961 5.31 -10.52 30.09
N ILE A 962 5.86 -9.99 29.00
CA ILE A 962 6.26 -10.77 27.82
C ILE A 962 7.77 -11.07 27.84
N LYS A 963 8.12 -12.35 27.87
CA LYS A 963 9.49 -12.84 27.79
C LYS A 963 9.91 -12.98 26.33
N ARG A 964 10.71 -12.02 25.85
CA ARG A 964 11.28 -12.00 24.50
C ARG A 964 12.69 -12.63 24.39
N PHE A 965 13.32 -12.95 25.51
CA PHE A 965 14.64 -13.59 25.57
C PHE A 965 14.57 -14.87 26.42
N GLY A 966 15.38 -15.87 26.09
CA GLY A 966 15.48 -17.14 26.82
C GLY A 966 15.58 -18.33 25.87
N ASP A 967 15.36 -19.53 26.39
CA ASP A 967 15.24 -20.74 25.57
C ASP A 967 13.91 -20.72 24.78
N TYR A 968 13.99 -21.03 23.50
CA TYR A 968 12.87 -21.00 22.56
C TYR A 968 12.35 -22.42 22.33
N ILE A 969 11.55 -22.90 23.28
CA ILE A 969 10.94 -24.24 23.22
C ILE A 969 9.56 -24.11 22.57
N ILE A 970 9.29 -24.92 21.55
CA ILE A 970 7.93 -25.08 21.02
C ILE A 970 7.26 -26.26 21.70
N ASP A 971 6.05 -26.00 22.18
CA ASP A 971 5.05 -27.02 22.49
C ASP A 971 3.77 -26.72 21.70
N LEU A 972 3.31 -27.71 20.92
CA LEU A 972 2.05 -27.66 20.18
C LEU A 972 1.03 -28.69 20.69
N GLU A 973 1.43 -29.53 21.65
CA GLU A 973 0.62 -30.60 22.20
C GLU A 973 -0.19 -30.13 23.41
N GLU A 974 0.27 -29.09 24.13
CA GLU A 974 -0.49 -28.46 25.21
C GLU A 974 -1.46 -27.40 24.66
N PRO A 975 -2.79 -27.64 24.67
CA PRO A 975 -3.75 -26.68 24.14
C PRO A 975 -3.93 -25.50 25.12
N PRO A 976 -3.95 -24.25 24.63
CA PRO A 976 -4.30 -23.11 25.47
C PRO A 976 -5.75 -23.17 25.95
N GLN A 977 -6.07 -22.34 26.94
CA GLN A 977 -7.46 -22.20 27.41
C GLN A 977 -8.40 -21.80 26.25
N PRO A 978 -9.66 -22.29 26.25
CA PRO A 978 -10.64 -21.90 25.24
C PRO A 978 -10.86 -20.39 25.20
N LEU A 979 -11.08 -19.85 23.99
CA LEU A 979 -11.40 -18.44 23.82
C LEU A 979 -12.77 -18.11 24.43
N ASP A 980 -12.78 -17.10 25.29
CA ASP A 980 -14.00 -16.47 25.80
C ASP A 980 -13.79 -14.96 25.90
N GLY A 981 -14.19 -14.25 24.85
CA GLY A 981 -13.99 -12.82 24.69
C GLY A 981 -15.10 -11.95 25.28
N LYS A 982 -16.06 -12.51 26.03
CA LYS A 982 -17.22 -11.79 26.56
C LYS A 982 -16.94 -11.18 27.93
N LEU A 983 -17.22 -9.88 28.06
CA LEU A 983 -17.01 -9.14 29.31
C LEU A 983 -18.22 -9.11 30.25
N GLU A 984 -19.40 -9.54 29.77
CA GLU A 984 -20.67 -9.54 30.54
C GLU A 984 -20.93 -8.16 31.19
N VAL A 985 -20.96 -7.10 30.38
CA VAL A 985 -21.26 -5.72 30.83
C VAL A 985 -22.53 -5.24 30.14
N GLU A 986 -23.44 -4.59 30.89
CA GLU A 986 -24.51 -3.80 30.29
C GLU A 986 -23.90 -2.54 29.69
N PHE A 987 -23.76 -2.52 28.36
CA PHE A 987 -23.31 -1.34 27.64
C PHE A 987 -24.47 -0.33 27.65
N LYS A 988 -24.30 0.83 28.31
CA LYS A 988 -25.15 1.99 28.01
C LYS A 988 -24.87 2.38 26.57
N THR A 989 -25.84 2.16 25.69
CA THR A 989 -25.83 2.73 24.34
C THR A 989 -25.65 4.23 24.45
N ALA A 990 -24.53 4.74 23.92
CA ALA A 990 -24.26 6.16 23.77
C ALA A 990 -25.18 6.77 22.70
#